data_AF-A6WEB7-F1
#
_entry.id   AF-A6WEB7-F1
#
_cell.length_a   1.000
_cell.length_b   1.000
_cell.length_c   1.000
_cell.angle_alpha   90.00
_cell.angle_beta   90.00
_cell.angle_gamma   90.00
#
_symmetry.space_group_name_H-M   'P 1'
#
loop_
_entity.id
_entity.type
_entity.pdbx_description
1 polymer ?
#
loop_
_entity_poly.entity_id
_entity_poly.type
_entity_poly.pdbx_seq_one_letter_code
_entity_poly.pdbx_strand_id
1 'polypeptide(L)'
;MRVVRTATAGVCSTLLAALLTTTTATPALADALTAVEVSSDRETIAPGLSLERRTTLDPAGPVRTSLLRLASGSSTVPRLLQQDLTTPRTPADLAAAAGAVAAVNGDFFDIDRTGTPDGPVVVDGTPLKADATPQTAVGVEAGAAGWTGRLGQVLLQGSATLAGSTHPLAALGTRTVPADSLALFPPAWGAGDRALTVADPAAGAVELEVRAGRVSAVRAPGAVPVPADGYVLVATGSRARALSATPVGAAAGTDLRVRDDALSPGSRGFALGARLELVRDGAIAPIDVADPTWAALRARTALGWTATGDLLLLTVDGGTSRSRGLTAVETAQRMVEAGARGAVMLDGGGSAQLVARRPGDAGVSEVTVPSDGAARPVAHAVGLVPAPAAAGAASVVLNRGTPLRVFPGLGRRVEAVPVDAAGAPAPGTPVLTVADPALASVEGTRVRGTAPGRTALRAGTGTATGALDVEVLGPLARLGLQAPAALPGPGATADVTVLGRDVEGRAAALDAADVAVTTDPALLRAEALPDGRLRLTAVAAGPATVDLGLAAAGVRTSTGVALGSSTVTLDALDDPAAWTAGAVRSTASVSRVEVADLPGVRAALRLTHDPTGQPVGTSTAALLPRAPVRLPGGTREVALQVRGDGGGGWLRGVLLVDGAQRPVTFAARVDFTGWRTLRAPVPEGARSVAVERLYLAQTSAATRRAGALDVASLQAVVPPPASTATATGDPALGPLAAGGPRTARVAVLSGAGVSAARPASAEHLAAELRRAVAGGARHVVLAGDAVGSGGRAGTGADVDLVRSVLARTLPPGTTWAWVPGGGERGTPAAGGLSSAGALPRAVDVAGTRFVHVATAGGTVRASDPQALVRLRDDLAGAGPAARSVVVVSAGPVADPDEAALLRRWTTALRAGGARVAVVESGAATGVVREEEVLRVGTGTAASLSVAADAASPPAAARSAAPGVDDGWLRVQPAGPLLDRYQRQVR
;
A
#
# COMPACT_ATOMS: atom_id res chain seq x y z
N MET A 1 -40.64 -49.46 -3.01
CA MET A 1 -40.82 -50.92 -3.14
C MET A 1 -39.62 -51.50 -3.88
N ARG A 2 -38.95 -52.47 -3.25
CA ARG A 2 -38.13 -53.56 -3.80
C ARG A 2 -38.78 -54.16 -5.09
N VAL A 3 -38.15 -54.78 -6.09
CA VAL A 3 -36.92 -55.59 -6.27
C VAL A 3 -36.91 -56.02 -7.79
N VAL A 4 -35.84 -55.82 -8.56
CA VAL A 4 -34.85 -56.83 -9.05
C VAL A 4 -35.03 -57.35 -10.50
N ARG A 5 -33.97 -57.06 -11.28
CA ARG A 5 -33.20 -57.83 -12.29
C ARG A 5 -33.88 -58.86 -13.21
N THR A 6 -33.50 -58.74 -14.48
CA THR A 6 -33.08 -59.86 -15.33
C THR A 6 -31.69 -59.58 -15.92
N ALA A 7 -30.91 -60.64 -16.08
CA ALA A 7 -29.54 -60.70 -16.58
C ALA A 7 -29.47 -61.76 -17.68
N THR A 8 -28.57 -61.56 -18.67
CA THR A 8 -27.81 -62.54 -19.50
C THR A 8 -27.38 -61.81 -20.79
N ALA A 9 -26.26 -62.03 -21.49
CA ALA A 9 -24.93 -62.66 -21.33
C ALA A 9 -24.31 -62.68 -22.76
N GLY A 10 -22.97 -62.68 -22.90
CA GLY A 10 -22.27 -63.06 -24.16
C GLY A 10 -21.47 -61.93 -24.84
N VAL A 11 -20.23 -61.63 -24.41
CA VAL A 11 -18.94 -62.12 -24.97
C VAL A 11 -18.65 -61.66 -26.41
N CYS A 12 -17.80 -60.64 -26.57
CA CYS A 12 -16.54 -60.77 -27.32
C CYS A 12 -15.67 -59.51 -27.17
N SER A 13 -14.42 -59.75 -26.80
CA SER A 13 -13.32 -58.79 -26.73
C SER A 13 -12.95 -58.25 -28.11
N THR A 14 -12.19 -57.14 -28.12
CA THR A 14 -11.52 -56.48 -29.26
C THR A 14 -12.35 -55.48 -30.09
N LEU A 15 -12.58 -54.28 -29.54
CA LEU A 15 -12.61 -52.97 -30.25
C LEU A 15 -13.12 -51.88 -29.28
N LEU A 16 -12.28 -51.41 -28.36
CA LEU A 16 -12.51 -50.13 -27.67
C LEU A 16 -11.18 -49.49 -27.26
N ALA A 17 -10.35 -49.21 -28.26
CA ALA A 17 -9.17 -48.35 -28.17
C ALA A 17 -9.34 -47.19 -29.17
N ALA A 18 -10.43 -46.45 -29.06
CA ALA A 18 -10.66 -45.16 -29.71
C ALA A 18 -12.02 -44.63 -29.26
N LEU A 19 -12.08 -43.93 -28.12
CA LEU A 19 -13.04 -42.87 -27.76
C LEU A 19 -12.89 -42.57 -26.26
N LEU A 20 -11.73 -42.04 -25.89
CA LEU A 20 -11.47 -41.30 -24.66
C LEU A 20 -10.24 -40.40 -24.91
N THR A 21 -10.27 -39.68 -26.04
CA THR A 21 -9.48 -38.45 -26.18
C THR A 21 -10.28 -37.35 -25.50
N THR A 22 -10.30 -37.38 -24.15
CA THR A 22 -10.41 -36.13 -23.40
C THR A 22 -9.26 -35.26 -23.88
N THR A 23 -9.58 -34.21 -24.62
CA THR A 23 -8.66 -33.15 -24.99
C THR A 23 -8.13 -32.53 -23.70
N THR A 24 -7.06 -33.10 -23.18
CA THR A 24 -6.16 -32.49 -22.20
C THR A 24 -5.41 -31.38 -22.91
N ALA A 25 -6.08 -30.25 -23.07
CA ALA A 25 -5.48 -29.01 -23.54
C ALA A 25 -6.00 -27.88 -22.66
N THR A 26 -5.38 -27.71 -21.50
CA THR A 26 -5.15 -26.44 -20.80
C THR A 26 -4.23 -26.69 -19.58
N PRO A 27 -2.90 -26.87 -19.74
CA PRO A 27 -1.97 -26.69 -18.64
C PRO A 27 -1.58 -25.20 -18.53
N ALA A 28 -2.57 -24.31 -18.59
CA ALA A 28 -2.39 -22.86 -18.47
C ALA A 28 -3.69 -22.30 -17.91
N LEU A 29 -3.63 -21.73 -16.69
CA LEU A 29 -4.68 -21.03 -15.91
C LEU A 29 -4.99 -21.62 -14.51
N ALA A 30 -4.36 -22.72 -14.10
CA ALA A 30 -4.42 -23.25 -12.73
C ALA A 30 -3.14 -22.98 -11.90
N ASP A 31 -2.22 -22.16 -12.39
CA ASP A 31 -1.28 -21.42 -11.52
C ASP A 31 -2.09 -20.34 -10.79
N ALA A 32 -2.94 -20.80 -9.89
CA ALA A 32 -3.68 -19.97 -8.97
C ALA A 32 -2.67 -19.12 -8.19
N LEU A 33 -2.83 -17.81 -8.30
CA LEU A 33 -2.07 -16.77 -7.63
C LEU A 33 -1.46 -17.26 -6.30
N THR A 34 -0.14 -17.30 -6.25
CA THR A 34 0.71 -17.50 -5.06
C THR A 34 0.58 -16.36 -4.02
N ALA A 35 -0.49 -15.57 -4.10
CA ALA A 35 -0.74 -14.43 -3.25
C ALA A 35 -1.21 -14.88 -1.86
N VAL A 36 -0.53 -14.41 -0.81
CA VAL A 36 -0.88 -14.65 0.58
C VAL A 36 -1.58 -13.43 1.14
N GLU A 37 -2.74 -13.61 1.78
CA GLU A 37 -3.41 -12.50 2.46
C GLU A 37 -2.59 -12.03 3.67
N VAL A 38 -2.17 -10.77 3.67
CA VAL A 38 -1.44 -10.10 4.75
C VAL A 38 -2.41 -9.51 5.75
N SER A 39 -3.48 -8.89 5.28
CA SER A 39 -4.56 -8.38 6.13
C SER A 39 -5.85 -8.29 5.35
N SER A 40 -6.97 -8.44 6.05
CA SER A 40 -8.29 -8.11 5.55
C SER A 40 -9.08 -7.49 6.69
N ASP A 41 -9.78 -6.41 6.40
CA ASP A 41 -10.76 -5.80 7.28
C ASP A 41 -12.02 -5.47 6.49
N ARG A 42 -13.16 -5.58 7.17
CA ARG A 42 -14.46 -5.26 6.61
C ARG A 42 -15.22 -4.36 7.57
N GLU A 43 -15.71 -3.26 7.04
CA GLU A 43 -16.43 -2.23 7.77
C GLU A 43 -17.79 -2.00 7.12
N THR A 44 -18.85 -1.82 7.93
CA THR A 44 -20.16 -1.40 7.42
C THR A 44 -20.19 0.12 7.41
N ILE A 45 -20.38 0.72 6.23
CA ILE A 45 -20.38 2.17 6.02
C ILE A 45 -21.79 2.74 6.21
N ALA A 46 -22.79 2.05 5.66
CA ALA A 46 -24.21 2.38 5.75
C ALA A 46 -25.03 1.09 5.56
N PRO A 47 -26.36 1.08 5.79
CA PRO A 47 -27.19 -0.11 5.59
C PRO A 47 -27.03 -0.73 4.19
N GLY A 48 -26.58 -1.98 4.14
CA GLY A 48 -26.31 -2.70 2.89
C GLY A 48 -25.06 -2.23 2.15
N LEU A 49 -24.26 -1.33 2.70
CA LEU A 49 -22.98 -0.89 2.13
C LEU A 49 -21.82 -1.28 3.04
N SER A 50 -20.92 -2.12 2.52
CA SER A 50 -19.70 -2.51 3.21
C SER A 50 -18.46 -2.12 2.41
N LEU A 51 -17.39 -1.79 3.13
CA LEU A 51 -16.05 -1.57 2.60
C LEU A 51 -15.16 -2.71 3.08
N GLU A 52 -14.57 -3.46 2.16
CA GLU A 52 -13.53 -4.45 2.43
C GLU A 52 -12.19 -3.90 1.96
N ARG A 53 -11.22 -3.83 2.86
CA ARG A 53 -9.82 -3.54 2.53
C ARG A 53 -9.02 -4.82 2.65
N ARG A 54 -8.20 -5.13 1.65
CA ARG A 54 -7.35 -6.31 1.65
C ARG A 54 -5.94 -5.94 1.21
N THR A 55 -4.95 -6.47 1.93
CA THR A 55 -3.55 -6.50 1.48
C THR A 55 -3.19 -7.94 1.17
N THR A 56 -2.77 -8.23 -0.06
CA THR A 56 -2.20 -9.52 -0.45
C THR A 56 -0.76 -9.35 -0.86
N LEU A 57 0.07 -10.35 -0.64
CA LEU A 57 1.48 -10.36 -1.03
C LEU A 57 1.74 -11.51 -1.98
N ASP A 58 2.17 -11.20 -3.20
CA ASP A 58 2.57 -12.18 -4.22
C ASP A 58 4.06 -12.01 -4.60
N PRO A 59 4.62 -12.84 -5.49
CA PRO A 59 6.03 -12.75 -5.85
C PRO A 59 6.47 -11.39 -6.43
N ALA A 60 5.57 -10.65 -7.08
CA ALA A 60 5.86 -9.34 -7.65
C ALA A 60 5.75 -8.20 -6.62
N GLY A 61 5.12 -8.44 -5.47
CA GLY A 61 5.03 -7.50 -4.35
C GLY A 61 3.65 -7.40 -3.71
N PRO A 62 3.47 -6.48 -2.75
CA PRO A 62 2.19 -6.28 -2.09
C PRO A 62 1.18 -5.65 -3.06
N VAL A 63 -0.10 -6.01 -2.90
CA VAL A 63 -1.25 -5.44 -3.59
C VAL A 63 -2.26 -5.04 -2.53
N ARG A 64 -2.71 -3.78 -2.58
CA ARG A 64 -3.77 -3.26 -1.70
C ARG A 64 -5.01 -2.97 -2.51
N THR A 65 -6.12 -3.55 -2.09
CA THR A 65 -7.42 -3.38 -2.72
C THR A 65 -8.44 -2.86 -1.72
N SER A 66 -9.36 -2.02 -2.19
CA SER A 66 -10.53 -1.56 -1.46
C SER A 66 -11.77 -1.84 -2.29
N LEU A 67 -12.72 -2.61 -1.74
CA LEU A 67 -13.95 -3.01 -2.42
C LEU A 67 -15.15 -2.49 -1.64
N LEU A 68 -15.92 -1.59 -2.25
CA LEU A 68 -17.27 -1.26 -1.80
C LEU A 68 -18.25 -2.27 -2.41
N ARG A 69 -19.05 -2.89 -1.54
CA ARG A 69 -20.19 -3.73 -1.93
C ARG A 69 -21.48 -3.10 -1.44
N LEU A 70 -22.32 -2.72 -2.39
CA LEU A 70 -23.69 -2.29 -2.16
C LEU A 70 -24.63 -3.46 -2.45
N ALA A 71 -25.21 -4.02 -1.40
CA ALA A 71 -26.12 -5.15 -1.47
C ALA A 71 -27.43 -4.79 -2.19
N SER A 72 -28.03 -5.77 -2.85
CA SER A 72 -29.39 -5.63 -3.38
C SER A 72 -30.41 -5.27 -2.29
N GLY A 73 -31.38 -4.42 -2.64
CA GLY A 73 -32.40 -3.93 -1.70
C GLY A 73 -31.91 -2.90 -0.68
N SER A 74 -30.65 -2.46 -0.73
CA SER A 74 -30.17 -1.34 0.09
C SER A 74 -30.95 -0.06 -0.22
N SER A 75 -31.21 0.74 0.81
CA SER A 75 -31.74 2.10 0.69
C SER A 75 -30.70 3.12 0.19
N THR A 76 -29.43 2.71 0.06
CA THR A 76 -28.36 3.52 -0.52
C THR A 76 -28.41 3.41 -2.04
N VAL A 77 -28.30 4.55 -2.70
CA VAL A 77 -28.51 4.68 -4.14
C VAL A 77 -27.22 5.15 -4.82
N PRO A 78 -26.72 4.43 -5.85
CA PRO A 78 -25.59 4.87 -6.64
C PRO A 78 -26.01 6.02 -7.56
N ARG A 79 -25.12 6.99 -7.71
CA ARG A 79 -25.29 8.19 -8.54
C ARG A 79 -24.00 8.52 -9.27
N LEU A 80 -24.10 9.07 -10.47
CA LEU A 80 -22.99 9.74 -11.13
C LEU A 80 -22.89 11.17 -10.59
N LEU A 81 -21.83 11.46 -9.86
CA LEU A 81 -21.57 12.75 -9.24
C LEU A 81 -20.62 13.56 -10.12
N GLN A 82 -20.99 14.80 -10.39
CA GLN A 82 -20.16 15.78 -11.10
C GLN A 82 -20.59 17.18 -10.68
N GLN A 83 -19.69 18.16 -10.82
CA GLN A 83 -20.08 19.57 -10.72
C GLN A 83 -20.75 20.02 -12.02
N ASP A 84 -20.05 19.78 -13.14
CA ASP A 84 -20.47 19.98 -14.52
C ASP A 84 -19.50 19.17 -15.42
N LEU A 85 -19.62 19.28 -16.75
CA LEU A 85 -18.78 18.54 -17.70
C LEU A 85 -17.34 19.08 -17.84
N THR A 86 -16.96 20.23 -17.28
CA THR A 86 -15.63 20.85 -17.52
C THR A 86 -14.91 21.31 -16.27
N THR A 87 -15.50 21.11 -15.09
CA THR A 87 -14.92 21.47 -13.81
C THR A 87 -14.61 20.22 -12.98
N PRO A 88 -13.44 19.58 -13.19
CA PRO A 88 -13.02 18.44 -12.39
C PRO A 88 -12.94 18.77 -10.89
N ARG A 89 -13.39 17.83 -10.06
CA ARG A 89 -13.33 17.90 -8.60
C ARG A 89 -12.85 16.57 -8.04
N THR A 90 -12.30 16.56 -6.84
CA THR A 90 -11.91 15.29 -6.20
C THR A 90 -13.16 14.46 -5.87
N PRO A 91 -13.07 13.12 -5.81
CA PRO A 91 -14.19 12.30 -5.34
C PRO A 91 -14.68 12.69 -3.95
N ALA A 92 -13.79 13.16 -3.07
CA ALA A 92 -14.15 13.71 -1.76
C ALA A 92 -15.08 14.93 -1.86
N ASP A 93 -14.71 15.91 -2.70
CA ASP A 93 -15.52 17.11 -2.93
C ASP A 93 -16.89 16.77 -3.50
N LEU A 94 -16.91 15.89 -4.50
CA LEU A 94 -18.14 15.45 -5.16
C LEU A 94 -19.06 14.68 -4.19
N ALA A 95 -18.49 13.78 -3.39
CA ALA A 95 -19.24 13.05 -2.38
C ALA A 95 -19.82 13.97 -1.31
N ALA A 96 -19.02 14.93 -0.82
CA ALA A 96 -19.47 15.90 0.17
C ALA A 96 -20.62 16.78 -0.37
N ALA A 97 -20.50 17.29 -1.60
CA ALA A 97 -21.54 18.10 -2.23
C ALA A 97 -22.86 17.34 -2.46
N ALA A 98 -22.78 16.04 -2.72
CA ALA A 98 -23.94 15.18 -2.97
C ALA A 98 -24.53 14.52 -1.71
N GLY A 99 -23.89 14.67 -0.54
CA GLY A 99 -24.24 13.91 0.67
C GLY A 99 -23.99 12.40 0.53
N ALA A 100 -23.06 12.00 -0.34
CA ALA A 100 -22.66 10.61 -0.50
C ALA A 100 -21.78 10.15 0.67
N VAL A 101 -21.94 8.89 1.08
CA VAL A 101 -21.15 8.28 2.15
C VAL A 101 -19.92 7.55 1.64
N ALA A 102 -19.86 7.30 0.35
CA ALA A 102 -18.68 6.79 -0.33
C ALA A 102 -18.72 7.16 -1.82
N ALA A 103 -17.55 7.23 -2.46
CA ALA A 103 -17.45 7.40 -3.90
C ALA A 103 -16.13 6.85 -4.44
N VAL A 104 -16.14 6.45 -5.72
CA VAL A 104 -14.93 6.18 -6.51
C VAL A 104 -14.90 7.06 -7.75
N ASN A 105 -13.74 7.30 -8.35
CA ASN A 105 -13.66 8.00 -9.64
C ASN A 105 -14.40 7.26 -10.76
N GLY A 106 -14.78 8.00 -11.81
CA GLY A 106 -15.46 7.46 -12.98
C GLY A 106 -14.58 7.32 -14.23
N ASP A 107 -15.06 7.85 -15.35
CA ASP A 107 -14.53 7.67 -16.70
C ASP A 107 -13.19 8.41 -16.91
N PHE A 108 -12.53 8.05 -18.00
CA PHE A 108 -11.40 8.79 -18.54
C PHE A 108 -11.85 10.20 -18.95
N PHE A 109 -10.91 11.15 -18.99
CA PHE A 109 -11.25 12.55 -19.29
C PHE A 109 -10.07 13.33 -19.87
N ASP A 110 -10.37 14.51 -20.40
CA ASP A 110 -9.42 15.47 -20.95
C ASP A 110 -8.67 16.26 -19.87
N ILE A 111 -7.76 15.57 -19.18
CA ILE A 111 -7.02 16.13 -18.05
C ILE A 111 -6.20 17.38 -18.39
N ASP A 112 -5.74 17.53 -19.63
CA ASP A 112 -4.79 18.58 -20.03
C ASP A 112 -5.44 19.80 -20.72
N ARG A 113 -6.74 19.73 -21.07
CA ARG A 113 -7.41 20.83 -21.80
C ARG A 113 -8.75 21.22 -21.19
N THR A 114 -9.78 20.39 -21.38
CA THR A 114 -11.19 20.76 -21.10
C THR A 114 -11.72 20.21 -19.78
N GLY A 115 -11.07 19.18 -19.20
CA GLY A 115 -11.60 18.45 -18.06
C GLY A 115 -12.75 17.50 -18.38
N THR A 116 -13.21 17.45 -19.64
CA THR A 116 -14.43 16.73 -20.04
C THR A 116 -14.25 15.22 -20.10
N PRO A 117 -15.25 14.41 -19.67
CA PRO A 117 -15.23 12.96 -19.83
C PRO A 117 -15.03 12.54 -21.29
N ASP A 118 -14.29 11.45 -21.51
CA ASP A 118 -14.03 10.94 -22.85
C ASP A 118 -15.27 10.24 -23.42
N GLY A 119 -15.97 9.44 -22.61
CA GLY A 119 -17.18 8.71 -22.99
C GLY A 119 -18.48 9.50 -22.84
N PRO A 120 -19.63 8.88 -23.13
CA PRO A 120 -20.94 9.51 -22.97
C PRO A 120 -21.27 9.70 -21.48
N VAL A 121 -22.12 10.67 -21.19
CA VAL A 121 -22.55 11.01 -19.84
C VAL A 121 -24.07 11.10 -19.82
N VAL A 122 -24.70 10.23 -19.04
CA VAL A 122 -26.15 10.25 -18.79
C VAL A 122 -26.36 10.30 -17.28
N VAL A 123 -27.12 11.29 -16.79
CA VAL A 123 -27.41 11.47 -15.36
C VAL A 123 -28.92 11.52 -15.16
N ASP A 124 -29.46 10.66 -14.29
CA ASP A 124 -30.90 10.52 -14.05
C ASP A 124 -31.69 10.33 -15.36
N GLY A 125 -31.17 9.49 -16.25
CA GLY A 125 -31.72 9.26 -17.59
C GLY A 125 -31.59 10.43 -18.58
N THR A 126 -30.96 11.55 -18.19
CA THR A 126 -30.76 12.73 -19.04
C THR A 126 -29.37 12.72 -19.68
N PRO A 127 -29.26 12.62 -21.02
CA PRO A 127 -27.98 12.71 -21.70
C PRO A 127 -27.40 14.12 -21.63
N LEU A 128 -26.18 14.23 -21.13
CA LEU A 128 -25.42 15.48 -21.05
C LEU A 128 -24.26 15.51 -22.05
N LYS A 129 -23.73 14.32 -22.40
CA LYS A 129 -22.70 14.15 -23.43
C LYS A 129 -22.97 12.89 -24.26
N ALA A 130 -22.96 13.03 -25.57
CA ALA A 130 -23.05 11.93 -26.53
C ALA A 130 -22.57 12.41 -27.91
N ASP A 131 -21.95 11.52 -28.67
CA ASP A 131 -21.52 11.82 -30.05
C ASP A 131 -22.41 11.10 -31.08
N ALA A 132 -22.41 11.59 -32.32
CA ALA A 132 -23.09 10.93 -33.45
C ALA A 132 -22.36 9.67 -33.94
N THR A 133 -21.21 9.36 -33.35
CA THR A 133 -20.55 8.05 -33.44
C THR A 133 -20.90 7.26 -32.19
N PRO A 134 -21.31 5.98 -32.30
CA PRO A 134 -21.63 5.16 -31.14
C PRO A 134 -20.46 5.09 -30.15
N GLN A 135 -20.75 5.29 -28.86
CA GLN A 135 -19.77 5.17 -27.79
C GLN A 135 -20.21 4.10 -26.79
N THR A 136 -19.29 3.23 -26.40
CA THR A 136 -19.54 2.22 -25.37
C THR A 136 -19.68 2.86 -24.00
N ALA A 137 -20.76 2.52 -23.29
CA ALA A 137 -21.06 2.96 -21.95
C ALA A 137 -21.41 1.78 -21.04
N VAL A 138 -21.20 1.95 -19.75
CA VAL A 138 -21.83 1.15 -18.71
C VAL A 138 -22.96 1.96 -18.08
N GLY A 139 -24.17 1.43 -18.13
CA GLY A 139 -25.34 1.96 -17.45
C GLY A 139 -25.54 1.25 -16.12
N VAL A 140 -25.90 2.00 -15.08
CA VAL A 140 -26.27 1.49 -13.76
C VAL A 140 -27.68 1.97 -13.42
N GLU A 141 -28.56 1.01 -13.18
CA GLU A 141 -29.97 1.26 -12.85
C GLU A 141 -30.50 0.24 -11.84
N ALA A 142 -31.68 0.53 -11.29
CA ALA A 142 -32.42 -0.45 -10.51
C ALA A 142 -33.11 -1.45 -11.45
N GLY A 143 -32.95 -2.74 -11.17
CA GLY A 143 -33.60 -3.86 -11.86
C GLY A 143 -34.31 -4.80 -10.89
N ALA A 144 -34.85 -5.91 -11.42
CA ALA A 144 -35.70 -6.82 -10.65
C ALA A 144 -34.98 -7.49 -9.46
N ALA A 145 -33.68 -7.77 -9.59
CA ALA A 145 -32.88 -8.42 -8.55
C ALA A 145 -32.13 -7.43 -7.63
N GLY A 146 -32.25 -6.11 -7.85
CA GLY A 146 -31.42 -5.10 -7.19
C GLY A 146 -30.75 -4.18 -8.21
N TRP A 147 -29.49 -3.81 -7.99
CA TRP A 147 -28.73 -2.99 -8.93
C TRP A 147 -28.28 -3.81 -10.13
N THR A 148 -28.45 -3.27 -11.33
CA THR A 148 -28.00 -3.91 -12.58
C THR A 148 -27.03 -2.99 -13.31
N GLY A 149 -25.91 -3.56 -13.76
CA GLY A 149 -25.05 -2.92 -14.74
C GLY A 149 -25.30 -3.50 -16.13
N ARG A 150 -25.25 -2.66 -17.15
CA ARG A 150 -25.42 -3.05 -18.55
C ARG A 150 -24.43 -2.31 -19.43
N LEU A 151 -23.68 -3.06 -20.23
CA LEU A 151 -22.89 -2.50 -21.31
C LEU A 151 -23.77 -2.25 -22.52
N GLY A 152 -23.67 -1.07 -23.11
CA GLY A 152 -24.45 -0.68 -24.28
C GLY A 152 -23.77 0.43 -25.07
N GLN A 153 -24.34 0.76 -26.22
CA GLN A 153 -23.91 1.90 -27.02
C GLN A 153 -24.82 3.11 -26.73
N VAL A 154 -24.20 4.28 -26.62
CA VAL A 154 -24.88 5.57 -26.58
C VAL A 154 -24.57 6.32 -27.86
N LEU A 155 -25.60 6.84 -28.52
CA LEU A 155 -25.52 7.46 -29.85
C LEU A 155 -26.44 8.68 -29.95
N LEU A 156 -25.89 9.81 -30.34
CA LEU A 156 -26.66 11.00 -30.71
C LEU A 156 -27.24 10.86 -32.13
N GLN A 157 -28.54 11.15 -32.27
CA GLN A 157 -29.29 11.16 -33.53
C GLN A 157 -30.04 12.49 -33.71
N GLY A 158 -29.48 13.58 -33.18
CA GLY A 158 -30.14 14.87 -33.10
C GLY A 158 -29.83 15.84 -34.25
N SER A 159 -30.60 16.92 -34.30
CA SER A 159 -30.38 18.04 -35.24
C SER A 159 -30.70 19.39 -34.60
N ALA A 160 -30.17 20.45 -35.17
CA ALA A 160 -30.51 21.83 -34.83
C ALA A 160 -31.05 22.56 -36.06
N THR A 161 -32.16 23.27 -35.90
CA THR A 161 -32.74 24.13 -36.92
C THR A 161 -32.38 25.58 -36.62
N LEU A 162 -31.72 26.25 -37.57
CA LEU A 162 -31.31 27.65 -37.48
C LEU A 162 -31.85 28.41 -38.69
N ALA A 163 -32.61 29.48 -38.45
CA ALA A 163 -33.21 30.31 -39.51
C ALA A 163 -33.97 29.49 -40.58
N GLY A 164 -34.64 28.40 -40.16
CA GLY A 164 -35.39 27.50 -41.05
C GLY A 164 -34.56 26.39 -41.73
N SER A 165 -33.23 26.38 -41.57
CA SER A 165 -32.36 25.32 -42.09
C SER A 165 -32.03 24.31 -41.00
N THR A 166 -32.18 23.02 -41.29
CA THR A 166 -31.86 21.94 -40.34
C THR A 166 -30.46 21.39 -40.59
N HIS A 167 -29.67 21.29 -39.52
CA HIS A 167 -28.31 20.79 -39.53
C HIS A 167 -28.19 19.59 -38.59
N PRO A 168 -27.59 18.47 -39.01
CA PRO A 168 -27.33 17.35 -38.11
C PRO A 168 -26.34 17.78 -37.02
N LEU A 169 -26.57 17.33 -35.79
CA LEU A 169 -25.61 17.50 -34.70
C LEU A 169 -24.62 16.34 -34.74
N ALA A 170 -23.33 16.68 -34.79
CA ALA A 170 -22.26 15.72 -34.66
C ALA A 170 -22.02 15.30 -33.21
N ALA A 171 -22.36 16.17 -32.25
CA ALA A 171 -22.09 15.93 -30.85
C ALA A 171 -22.92 16.80 -29.88
N LEU A 172 -23.04 16.32 -28.65
CA LEU A 172 -23.61 16.99 -27.48
C LEU A 172 -22.55 17.02 -26.38
N GLY A 173 -22.23 18.20 -25.82
CA GLY A 173 -21.35 18.37 -24.66
C GLY A 173 -19.95 17.77 -24.83
N THR A 174 -19.42 17.79 -26.05
CA THR A 174 -18.26 16.97 -26.42
C THR A 174 -16.91 17.64 -26.15
N ARG A 175 -15.90 16.78 -25.94
CA ARG A 175 -14.50 17.18 -25.79
C ARG A 175 -13.94 17.79 -27.08
N THR A 176 -14.32 17.25 -28.24
CA THR A 176 -13.78 17.64 -29.54
C THR A 176 -14.91 17.80 -30.54
N VAL A 177 -15.11 19.01 -31.05
CA VAL A 177 -16.00 19.29 -32.18
C VAL A 177 -15.27 18.90 -33.47
N PRO A 178 -15.75 17.89 -34.23
CA PRO A 178 -15.12 17.46 -35.46
C PRO A 178 -14.99 18.58 -36.49
N ALA A 179 -14.10 18.41 -37.47
CA ALA A 179 -14.01 19.32 -38.60
C ALA A 179 -15.33 19.35 -39.39
N ASP A 180 -15.69 20.53 -39.91
CA ASP A 180 -16.87 20.78 -40.74
C ASP A 180 -18.20 20.26 -40.13
N SER A 181 -18.38 20.46 -38.83
CA SER A 181 -19.49 19.90 -38.06
C SER A 181 -20.22 20.95 -37.21
N LEU A 182 -21.30 20.53 -36.54
CA LEU A 182 -22.08 21.33 -35.61
C LEU A 182 -22.26 20.54 -34.31
N ALA A 183 -21.90 21.12 -33.17
CA ALA A 183 -22.06 20.52 -31.85
C ALA A 183 -22.91 21.41 -30.94
N LEU A 184 -23.67 20.79 -30.04
CA LEU A 184 -24.46 21.48 -29.03
C LEU A 184 -23.80 21.38 -27.66
N PHE A 185 -23.73 22.49 -26.95
CA PHE A 185 -23.23 22.60 -25.59
C PHE A 185 -24.39 22.99 -24.66
N PRO A 186 -24.78 22.10 -23.72
CA PRO A 186 -25.85 22.37 -22.77
C PRO A 186 -25.35 23.21 -21.58
N PRO A 187 -26.24 23.72 -20.71
CA PRO A 187 -25.85 24.41 -19.47
C PRO A 187 -24.90 23.58 -18.59
N ALA A 188 -25.06 22.26 -18.62
CA ALA A 188 -24.18 21.30 -17.94
C ALA A 188 -22.73 21.29 -18.45
N TRP A 189 -22.41 22.02 -19.52
CA TRP A 189 -21.03 22.23 -19.95
C TRP A 189 -20.19 22.92 -18.87
N GLY A 190 -20.77 23.85 -18.10
CA GLY A 190 -20.03 24.64 -17.13
C GLY A 190 -19.23 25.78 -17.76
N ALA A 191 -18.10 26.12 -17.12
CA ALA A 191 -17.28 27.29 -17.47
C ALA A 191 -16.12 27.01 -18.44
N GLY A 192 -15.98 25.76 -18.93
CA GLY A 192 -14.89 25.37 -19.82
C GLY A 192 -14.85 26.17 -21.12
N ASP A 193 -13.64 26.49 -21.57
CA ASP A 193 -13.42 27.23 -22.82
C ASP A 193 -13.73 26.35 -24.04
N ARG A 194 -14.81 26.67 -24.75
CA ARG A 194 -15.23 25.91 -25.95
C ARG A 194 -14.28 26.09 -27.12
N ALA A 195 -13.43 27.12 -27.14
CA ALA A 195 -12.36 27.21 -28.15
C ALA A 195 -11.41 26.01 -28.09
N LEU A 196 -11.21 25.43 -26.90
CA LEU A 196 -10.40 24.23 -26.71
C LEU A 196 -11.04 22.96 -27.28
N THR A 197 -12.31 23.00 -27.67
CA THR A 197 -13.00 21.84 -28.27
C THR A 197 -12.84 21.80 -29.79
N VAL A 198 -12.41 22.88 -30.42
CA VAL A 198 -12.29 22.96 -31.89
C VAL A 198 -11.09 22.14 -32.37
N ALA A 199 -11.33 21.10 -33.17
CA ALA A 199 -10.27 20.20 -33.65
C ALA A 199 -9.23 20.89 -34.53
N ASP A 200 -9.69 21.78 -35.42
CA ASP A 200 -8.85 22.59 -36.31
C ASP A 200 -9.25 24.07 -36.21
N PRO A 201 -8.63 24.84 -35.29
CA PRO A 201 -8.91 26.26 -35.15
C PRO A 201 -8.58 27.08 -36.41
N ALA A 202 -7.62 26.62 -37.24
CA ALA A 202 -7.21 27.34 -38.45
C ALA A 202 -8.27 27.28 -39.55
N ALA A 203 -9.10 26.22 -39.57
CA ALA A 203 -10.25 26.12 -40.47
C ALA A 203 -11.39 27.12 -40.14
N GLY A 204 -11.37 27.70 -38.94
CA GLY A 204 -12.35 28.65 -38.43
C GLY A 204 -13.51 27.97 -37.69
N ALA A 205 -14.03 28.67 -36.68
CA ALA A 205 -15.18 28.23 -35.88
C ALA A 205 -16.06 29.43 -35.48
N VAL A 206 -17.35 29.18 -35.30
CA VAL A 206 -18.31 30.17 -34.78
C VAL A 206 -19.20 29.53 -33.73
N GLU A 207 -19.54 30.33 -32.73
CA GLU A 207 -20.43 30.01 -31.64
C GLU A 207 -21.72 30.82 -31.77
N LEU A 208 -22.87 30.15 -31.68
CA LEU A 208 -24.20 30.76 -31.61
C LEU A 208 -24.82 30.45 -30.25
N GLU A 209 -25.10 31.48 -29.47
CA GLU A 209 -25.86 31.35 -28.23
C GLU A 209 -27.35 31.41 -28.54
N VAL A 210 -28.14 30.50 -27.97
CA VAL A 210 -29.59 30.43 -28.14
C VAL A 210 -30.28 30.54 -26.79
N ARG A 211 -31.25 31.44 -26.69
CA ARG A 211 -32.14 31.60 -25.53
C ARG A 211 -33.59 31.68 -25.99
N ALA A 212 -34.49 31.02 -25.27
CA ALA A 212 -35.93 31.03 -25.58
C ALA A 212 -36.25 30.76 -27.08
N GLY A 213 -35.51 29.83 -27.71
CA GLY A 213 -35.68 29.45 -29.12
C GLY A 213 -35.22 30.49 -30.15
N ARG A 214 -34.37 31.45 -29.75
CA ARG A 214 -33.79 32.46 -30.65
C ARG A 214 -32.30 32.64 -30.42
N VAL A 215 -31.57 32.93 -31.50
CA VAL A 215 -30.15 33.28 -31.43
C VAL A 215 -29.99 34.60 -30.67
N SER A 216 -29.31 34.60 -29.53
CA SER A 216 -29.04 35.79 -28.71
C SER A 216 -27.68 36.42 -29.02
N ALA A 217 -26.72 35.63 -29.50
CA ALA A 217 -25.39 36.12 -29.87
C ALA A 217 -24.71 35.20 -30.90
N VAL A 218 -23.85 35.78 -31.73
CA VAL A 218 -22.95 35.07 -32.66
C VAL A 218 -21.54 35.62 -32.48
N ARG A 219 -20.57 34.74 -32.22
CA ARG A 219 -19.19 35.12 -31.84
C ARG A 219 -18.20 33.98 -32.11
N ALA A 220 -16.91 34.22 -31.90
CA ALA A 220 -15.95 33.12 -31.83
C ALA A 220 -16.21 32.26 -30.57
N PRO A 221 -15.95 30.94 -30.59
CA PRO A 221 -16.02 30.11 -29.39
C PRO A 221 -15.10 30.63 -28.28
N GLY A 222 -15.52 30.47 -27.03
CA GLY A 222 -14.77 30.96 -25.89
C GLY A 222 -15.28 30.44 -24.54
N ALA A 223 -14.83 31.09 -23.46
CA ALA A 223 -15.16 30.74 -22.07
C ALA A 223 -16.43 31.39 -21.51
N VAL A 224 -17.26 32.03 -22.35
CA VAL A 224 -18.55 32.59 -21.90
C VAL A 224 -19.42 31.43 -21.40
N PRO A 225 -19.98 31.46 -20.18
CA PRO A 225 -20.82 30.36 -19.70
C PRO A 225 -22.04 30.11 -20.60
N VAL A 226 -22.44 28.84 -20.73
CA VAL A 226 -23.70 28.51 -21.41
C VAL A 226 -24.88 29.01 -20.58
N PRO A 227 -25.85 29.74 -21.16
CA PRO A 227 -26.99 30.28 -20.41
C PRO A 227 -27.86 29.18 -19.81
N ALA A 228 -28.29 29.35 -18.56
CA ALA A 228 -29.09 28.35 -17.83
C ALA A 228 -30.44 28.03 -18.50
N ASP A 229 -31.01 29.00 -19.22
CA ASP A 229 -32.28 28.93 -19.96
C ASP A 229 -32.09 28.67 -21.47
N GLY A 230 -30.92 28.18 -21.87
CA GLY A 230 -30.57 28.04 -23.28
C GLY A 230 -29.48 27.00 -23.56
N TYR A 231 -28.83 27.16 -24.71
CA TYR A 231 -27.73 26.32 -25.16
C TYR A 231 -26.82 27.09 -26.10
N VAL A 232 -25.66 26.51 -26.39
CA VAL A 232 -24.70 27.06 -27.33
C VAL A 232 -24.48 26.06 -28.46
N LEU A 233 -24.44 26.53 -29.71
CA LEU A 233 -24.05 25.74 -30.87
C LEU A 233 -22.65 26.19 -31.33
N VAL A 234 -21.72 25.25 -31.51
CA VAL A 234 -20.41 25.52 -32.10
C VAL A 234 -20.33 24.83 -33.45
N ALA A 235 -20.09 25.62 -34.50
CA ALA A 235 -19.87 25.15 -35.85
C ALA A 235 -18.40 25.32 -36.24
N THR A 236 -17.87 24.40 -37.04
CA THR A 236 -16.49 24.43 -37.54
C THR A 236 -16.45 24.40 -39.08
N GLY A 237 -15.34 24.82 -39.68
CA GLY A 237 -15.11 24.65 -41.12
C GLY A 237 -16.10 25.41 -42.01
N SER A 238 -16.62 24.75 -43.04
CA SER A 238 -17.55 25.38 -43.99
C SER A 238 -18.89 25.73 -43.33
N ARG A 239 -19.34 24.92 -42.36
CA ARG A 239 -20.53 25.21 -41.56
C ARG A 239 -20.36 26.48 -40.72
N ALA A 240 -19.18 26.70 -40.16
CA ALA A 240 -18.90 27.93 -39.43
C ALA A 240 -19.04 29.18 -40.31
N ARG A 241 -18.52 29.11 -41.56
CA ARG A 241 -18.66 30.21 -42.53
C ARG A 241 -20.10 30.44 -42.95
N ALA A 242 -20.88 29.37 -43.10
CA ALA A 242 -22.30 29.48 -43.43
C ALA A 242 -23.14 30.08 -42.28
N LEU A 243 -22.80 29.77 -41.03
CA LEU A 243 -23.57 30.18 -39.85
C LEU A 243 -23.08 31.49 -39.22
N SER A 244 -21.91 32.01 -39.62
CA SER A 244 -21.34 33.25 -39.04
C SER A 244 -22.18 34.50 -39.30
N ALA A 245 -22.98 34.50 -40.37
CA ALA A 245 -23.89 35.58 -40.71
C ALA A 245 -25.31 35.41 -40.15
N THR A 246 -25.54 34.44 -39.25
CA THR A 246 -26.86 34.21 -38.66
C THR A 246 -27.31 35.44 -37.86
N PRO A 247 -28.46 36.06 -38.16
CA PRO A 247 -28.92 37.24 -37.44
C PRO A 247 -29.27 36.94 -35.98
N VAL A 248 -28.92 37.84 -35.07
CA VAL A 248 -29.48 37.85 -33.72
C VAL A 248 -31.01 37.99 -33.82
N GLY A 249 -31.74 37.19 -33.04
CA GLY A 249 -33.20 37.07 -33.07
C GLY A 249 -33.74 35.98 -34.01
N ALA A 250 -32.89 35.38 -34.86
CA ALA A 250 -33.27 34.28 -35.73
C ALA A 250 -33.82 33.09 -34.91
N ALA A 251 -34.86 32.44 -35.43
CA ALA A 251 -35.46 31.28 -34.80
C ALA A 251 -34.44 30.12 -34.77
N ALA A 252 -34.33 29.47 -33.62
CA ALA A 252 -33.46 28.35 -33.36
C ALA A 252 -34.20 27.28 -32.56
N GLY A 253 -34.02 26.01 -32.95
CA GLY A 253 -34.60 24.87 -32.23
C GLY A 253 -33.72 23.64 -32.36
N THR A 254 -33.94 22.65 -31.51
CA THR A 254 -33.17 21.40 -31.49
C THR A 254 -34.10 20.21 -31.32
N ASP A 255 -33.85 19.15 -32.08
CA ASP A 255 -34.42 17.82 -31.88
C ASP A 255 -33.30 16.93 -31.33
N LEU A 256 -33.18 16.87 -30.01
CA LEU A 256 -32.15 16.07 -29.33
C LEU A 256 -32.68 14.66 -29.05
N ARG A 257 -32.23 13.70 -29.85
CA ARG A 257 -32.51 12.27 -29.64
C ARG A 257 -31.22 11.55 -29.35
N VAL A 258 -31.15 10.87 -28.22
CA VAL A 258 -30.03 10.00 -27.86
C VAL A 258 -30.59 8.60 -27.69
N ARG A 259 -30.04 7.66 -28.47
CA ARG A 259 -30.27 6.24 -28.26
C ARG A 259 -29.28 5.78 -27.18
N ASP A 260 -29.81 5.18 -26.13
CA ASP A 260 -29.04 4.61 -25.03
C ASP A 260 -29.42 3.14 -24.87
N ASP A 261 -28.51 2.23 -25.27
CA ASP A 261 -28.68 0.79 -25.07
C ASP A 261 -28.13 0.31 -23.71
N ALA A 262 -27.48 1.20 -22.94
CA ALA A 262 -26.91 0.90 -21.63
C ALA A 262 -27.95 1.07 -20.50
N LEU A 263 -29.02 1.85 -20.73
CA LEU A 263 -30.14 2.00 -19.80
C LEU A 263 -31.45 1.52 -20.41
N SER A 264 -32.37 1.07 -19.56
CA SER A 264 -33.73 0.74 -20.00
C SER A 264 -34.50 2.02 -20.36
N PRO A 265 -35.45 1.99 -21.32
CA PRO A 265 -36.26 3.16 -21.65
C PRO A 265 -36.97 3.73 -20.41
N GLY A 266 -36.83 5.04 -20.18
CA GLY A 266 -37.43 5.73 -19.03
C GLY A 266 -36.68 5.55 -17.70
N SER A 267 -35.51 4.90 -17.71
CA SER A 267 -34.66 4.73 -16.54
C SER A 267 -34.25 6.06 -15.91
N ARG A 268 -34.14 6.05 -14.58
CA ARG A 268 -33.57 7.12 -13.74
C ARG A 268 -32.13 6.78 -13.32
N GLY A 269 -31.51 5.83 -14.02
CA GLY A 269 -30.12 5.43 -13.83
C GLY A 269 -29.13 6.47 -14.38
N PHE A 270 -27.86 6.08 -14.39
CA PHE A 270 -26.80 6.86 -15.01
C PHE A 270 -25.98 5.97 -15.94
N ALA A 271 -25.34 6.58 -16.93
CA ALA A 271 -24.39 5.90 -17.81
C ALA A 271 -23.12 6.75 -17.95
N LEU A 272 -21.98 6.06 -17.99
CA LEU A 272 -20.65 6.64 -18.17
C LEU A 272 -19.84 5.77 -19.15
N GLY A 273 -18.78 6.35 -19.73
CA GLY A 273 -17.89 5.63 -20.62
C GLY A 273 -17.31 4.35 -20.00
N ALA A 274 -17.21 3.31 -20.82
CA ALA A 274 -16.60 2.04 -20.45
C ALA A 274 -15.62 1.62 -21.55
N ARG A 275 -14.31 1.75 -21.28
CA ARG A 275 -13.26 1.46 -22.28
C ARG A 275 -12.92 -0.02 -22.41
N LEU A 276 -13.04 -0.77 -21.32
CA LEU A 276 -12.67 -2.17 -21.28
C LEU A 276 -13.67 -2.95 -20.42
N GLU A 277 -14.29 -3.96 -21.01
CA GLU A 277 -15.03 -4.98 -20.28
C GLU A 277 -14.04 -5.95 -19.63
N LEU A 278 -14.18 -6.15 -18.32
CA LEU A 278 -13.31 -7.01 -17.52
C LEU A 278 -13.91 -8.39 -17.33
N VAL A 279 -15.21 -8.44 -17.06
CA VAL A 279 -15.94 -9.66 -16.76
C VAL A 279 -17.19 -9.71 -17.61
N ARG A 280 -17.38 -10.85 -18.29
CA ARG A 280 -18.58 -11.18 -19.04
C ARG A 280 -19.03 -12.56 -18.61
N ASP A 281 -20.30 -12.71 -18.28
CA ASP A 281 -20.85 -14.02 -17.94
C ASP A 281 -20.19 -14.74 -16.76
N GLY A 282 -19.66 -13.95 -15.81
CA GLY A 282 -18.95 -14.46 -14.63
C GLY A 282 -17.53 -14.95 -14.93
N ALA A 283 -17.07 -14.79 -16.18
CA ALA A 283 -15.73 -15.13 -16.63
C ALA A 283 -14.97 -13.87 -17.06
N ILE A 284 -13.64 -13.93 -17.06
CA ILE A 284 -12.79 -12.85 -17.56
C ILE A 284 -13.09 -12.65 -19.05
N ALA A 285 -13.40 -11.41 -19.45
CA ALA A 285 -13.63 -11.06 -20.84
C ALA A 285 -12.31 -11.10 -21.66
N PRO A 286 -12.37 -11.18 -23.00
CA PRO A 286 -11.17 -11.07 -23.83
C PRO A 286 -10.49 -9.71 -23.63
N ILE A 287 -9.30 -9.72 -23.03
CA ILE A 287 -8.47 -8.52 -22.78
C ILE A 287 -7.24 -8.60 -23.67
N ASP A 288 -6.98 -7.56 -24.45
CA ASP A 288 -5.74 -7.45 -25.24
C ASP A 288 -4.55 -7.14 -24.33
N VAL A 289 -3.76 -8.17 -24.02
CA VAL A 289 -2.56 -8.05 -23.19
C VAL A 289 -1.34 -7.51 -23.96
N ALA A 290 -1.44 -7.28 -25.27
CA ALA A 290 -0.41 -6.58 -26.03
C ALA A 290 -0.51 -5.06 -25.86
N ASP A 291 -1.69 -4.54 -25.50
CA ASP A 291 -1.86 -3.12 -25.16
C ASP A 291 -1.13 -2.81 -23.84
N PRO A 292 -0.11 -1.93 -23.85
CA PRO A 292 0.64 -1.59 -22.65
C PRO A 292 -0.23 -0.93 -21.57
N THR A 293 -1.39 -0.36 -21.91
CA THR A 293 -2.36 0.20 -20.96
C THR A 293 -2.96 -0.88 -20.07
N TRP A 294 -3.22 -2.06 -20.63
CA TRP A 294 -3.86 -3.19 -19.93
C TRP A 294 -2.84 -4.13 -19.32
N ALA A 295 -1.67 -4.28 -19.93
CA ALA A 295 -0.57 -5.10 -19.42
C ALA A 295 0.21 -4.46 -18.26
N ALA A 296 0.18 -3.13 -18.11
CA ALA A 296 0.95 -2.46 -17.08
C ALA A 296 0.37 -2.64 -15.65
N LEU A 297 1.25 -2.82 -14.67
CA LEU A 297 0.90 -2.72 -13.24
C LEU A 297 0.63 -1.27 -12.86
N ARG A 298 -0.62 -0.95 -12.52
CA ARG A 298 -1.07 0.42 -12.21
C ARG A 298 -2.10 0.41 -11.09
N ALA A 299 -2.37 1.59 -10.53
CA ALA A 299 -3.59 1.80 -9.76
C ALA A 299 -4.79 1.66 -10.70
N ARG A 300 -5.89 1.04 -10.24
CA ARG A 300 -7.05 0.67 -11.06
C ARG A 300 -8.34 1.00 -10.32
N THR A 301 -9.38 1.32 -11.08
CA THR A 301 -10.76 1.42 -10.59
C THR A 301 -11.66 0.57 -11.48
N ALA A 302 -12.58 -0.19 -10.89
CA ALA A 302 -13.52 -1.02 -11.62
C ALA A 302 -14.92 -0.93 -11.03
N LEU A 303 -15.91 -1.05 -11.91
CA LEU A 303 -17.33 -1.13 -11.56
C LEU A 303 -17.86 -2.48 -12.03
N GLY A 304 -18.54 -3.21 -11.17
CA GLY A 304 -19.17 -4.47 -11.51
C GLY A 304 -20.48 -4.71 -10.79
N TRP A 305 -21.15 -5.78 -11.18
CA TRP A 305 -22.44 -6.18 -10.62
C TRP A 305 -22.52 -7.69 -10.52
N THR A 306 -23.22 -8.19 -9.51
CA THR A 306 -23.41 -9.64 -9.29
C THR A 306 -24.72 -10.12 -9.92
N ALA A 307 -24.89 -11.43 -10.04
CA ALA A 307 -26.17 -12.02 -10.45
C ALA A 307 -27.30 -11.77 -9.43
N THR A 308 -26.95 -11.49 -8.17
CA THR A 308 -27.88 -11.23 -7.06
C THR A 308 -28.24 -9.75 -6.91
N GLY A 309 -27.77 -8.88 -7.82
CA GLY A 309 -28.09 -7.46 -7.83
C GLY A 309 -27.24 -6.60 -6.88
N ASP A 310 -26.07 -7.07 -6.45
CA ASP A 310 -25.11 -6.23 -5.73
C ASP A 310 -24.33 -5.37 -6.74
N LEU A 311 -24.02 -4.13 -6.37
CA LEU A 311 -23.05 -3.28 -7.08
C LEU A 311 -21.69 -3.36 -6.37
N LEU A 312 -20.62 -3.47 -7.17
CA LEU A 312 -19.24 -3.61 -6.74
C LEU A 312 -18.40 -2.45 -7.28
N LEU A 313 -17.72 -1.71 -6.40
CA LEU A 313 -16.76 -0.68 -6.77
C LEU A 313 -15.40 -1.05 -6.18
N LEU A 314 -14.45 -1.42 -7.03
CA LEU A 314 -13.11 -1.82 -6.64
C LEU A 314 -12.12 -0.71 -6.96
N THR A 315 -11.27 -0.36 -6.01
CA THR A 315 -10.04 0.38 -6.26
C THR A 315 -8.81 -0.43 -5.84
N VAL A 316 -7.72 -0.20 -6.56
CA VAL A 316 -6.43 -0.84 -6.34
C VAL A 316 -5.39 0.27 -6.25
N ASP A 317 -4.67 0.35 -5.14
CA ASP A 317 -3.52 1.25 -5.03
C ASP A 317 -2.43 0.78 -6.00
N GLY A 318 -1.65 1.69 -6.57
CA GLY A 318 -0.56 1.33 -7.46
C GLY A 318 0.42 2.47 -7.65
N GLY A 319 1.62 2.15 -8.14
CA GLY A 319 2.68 3.16 -8.25
C GLY A 319 3.31 3.57 -6.92
N THR A 320 3.01 2.87 -5.81
CA THR A 320 3.56 3.12 -4.47
C THR A 320 4.33 1.91 -3.93
N SER A 321 5.27 2.09 -2.98
CA SER A 321 5.96 0.96 -2.31
C SER A 321 5.00 0.02 -1.57
N ARG A 322 3.82 0.52 -1.22
CA ARG A 322 2.76 -0.20 -0.49
C ARG A 322 1.89 -1.07 -1.39
N SER A 323 1.86 -0.81 -2.69
CA SER A 323 1.11 -1.61 -3.67
C SER A 323 1.72 -1.54 -5.07
N ARG A 324 2.05 -2.69 -5.65
CA ARG A 324 2.55 -2.79 -7.03
C ARG A 324 1.49 -2.40 -8.07
N GLY A 325 0.21 -2.38 -7.70
CA GLY A 325 -0.90 -2.22 -8.64
C GLY A 325 -1.21 -3.52 -9.39
N LEU A 326 -2.24 -3.48 -10.24
CA LEU A 326 -2.68 -4.66 -11.00
C LEU A 326 -2.71 -4.37 -12.50
N THR A 327 -2.52 -5.43 -13.30
CA THR A 327 -2.91 -5.46 -14.71
C THR A 327 -4.43 -5.49 -14.86
N ALA A 328 -4.95 -5.30 -16.08
CA ALA A 328 -6.38 -5.46 -16.33
C ALA A 328 -6.87 -6.90 -16.07
N VAL A 329 -6.08 -7.91 -16.43
CA VAL A 329 -6.42 -9.32 -16.19
C VAL A 329 -6.49 -9.63 -14.69
N GLU A 330 -5.51 -9.18 -13.92
CA GLU A 330 -5.53 -9.35 -12.46
C GLU A 330 -6.70 -8.59 -11.82
N THR A 331 -7.06 -7.42 -12.35
CA THR A 331 -8.25 -6.68 -11.87
C THR A 331 -9.53 -7.44 -12.18
N ALA A 332 -9.66 -8.02 -13.37
CA ALA A 332 -10.79 -8.88 -13.73
C ALA A 332 -10.88 -10.11 -12.81
N GLN A 333 -9.75 -10.73 -12.47
CA GLN A 333 -9.69 -11.82 -11.49
C GLN A 333 -10.25 -11.38 -10.12
N ARG A 334 -9.84 -10.21 -9.61
CA ARG A 334 -10.41 -9.66 -8.36
C ARG A 334 -11.91 -9.42 -8.43
N MET A 335 -12.43 -8.97 -9.57
CA MET A 335 -13.86 -8.79 -9.77
C MET A 335 -14.60 -10.15 -9.79
N VAL A 336 -14.05 -11.17 -10.43
CA VAL A 336 -14.60 -12.55 -10.41
C VAL A 336 -14.56 -13.13 -9.00
N GLU A 337 -13.47 -12.97 -8.26
CA GLU A 337 -13.35 -13.37 -6.84
C GLU A 337 -14.40 -12.69 -5.96
N ALA A 338 -14.74 -11.43 -6.27
CA ALA A 338 -15.82 -10.69 -5.62
C ALA A 338 -17.23 -11.12 -6.07
N GLY A 339 -17.36 -12.07 -7.00
CA GLY A 339 -18.63 -12.59 -7.50
C GLY A 339 -19.27 -11.76 -8.63
N ALA A 340 -18.48 -10.91 -9.31
CA ALA A 340 -18.98 -10.13 -10.44
C ALA A 340 -19.46 -11.06 -11.57
N ARG A 341 -20.68 -10.80 -12.04
CA ARG A 341 -21.27 -11.41 -13.25
C ARG A 341 -20.95 -10.58 -14.49
N GLY A 342 -20.80 -9.27 -14.31
CA GLY A 342 -20.26 -8.33 -15.30
C GLY A 342 -19.44 -7.25 -14.61
N ALA A 343 -18.40 -6.75 -15.28
CA ALA A 343 -17.58 -5.66 -14.77
C ALA A 343 -16.85 -4.92 -15.89
N VAL A 344 -16.54 -3.64 -15.66
CA VAL A 344 -15.78 -2.78 -16.57
C VAL A 344 -14.66 -2.06 -15.82
N MET A 345 -13.61 -1.71 -16.54
CA MET A 345 -12.53 -0.85 -16.07
C MET A 345 -12.96 0.62 -16.21
N LEU A 346 -12.77 1.38 -15.13
CA LEU A 346 -12.89 2.84 -15.08
C LEU A 346 -11.50 3.48 -15.19
N ASP A 347 -11.41 4.82 -15.09
CA ASP A 347 -10.10 5.48 -15.15
C ASP A 347 -9.20 5.04 -13.98
N GLY A 348 -7.91 4.91 -14.23
CA GLY A 348 -6.91 4.39 -13.30
C GLY A 348 -5.77 5.37 -13.02
N GLY A 349 -4.62 4.85 -12.61
CA GLY A 349 -3.45 5.68 -12.29
C GLY A 349 -3.78 6.69 -11.18
N GLY A 350 -3.35 7.95 -11.33
CA GLY A 350 -3.62 8.99 -10.33
C GLY A 350 -5.10 9.33 -10.13
N SER A 351 -5.97 8.92 -11.06
CA SER A 351 -7.42 9.08 -10.92
C SER A 351 -8.03 8.05 -9.97
N ALA A 352 -7.38 6.88 -9.78
CA ALA A 352 -7.90 5.80 -8.94
C ALA A 352 -7.96 6.23 -7.48
N GLN A 353 -9.18 6.51 -7.01
CA GLN A 353 -9.46 7.08 -5.70
C GLN A 353 -10.75 6.49 -5.14
N LEU A 354 -10.77 6.21 -3.84
CA LEU A 354 -11.94 5.79 -3.09
C LEU A 354 -12.02 6.62 -1.81
N VAL A 355 -13.18 7.21 -1.58
CA VAL A 355 -13.51 7.91 -0.33
C VAL A 355 -14.66 7.20 0.36
N ALA A 356 -14.65 7.18 1.69
CA ALA A 356 -15.73 6.66 2.50
C ALA A 356 -15.84 7.40 3.84
N ARG A 357 -17.05 7.50 4.37
CA ARG A 357 -17.35 8.01 5.71
C ARG A 357 -17.41 6.84 6.67
N ARG A 358 -16.49 6.75 7.64
CA ARG A 358 -16.62 5.74 8.68
C ARG A 358 -17.82 6.08 9.58
N PRO A 359 -18.50 5.10 10.17
CA PRO A 359 -19.59 5.37 11.11
C PRO A 359 -19.15 6.31 12.24
N GLY A 360 -19.85 7.43 12.40
CA GLY A 360 -19.54 8.47 13.39
C GLY A 360 -18.59 9.57 12.94
N ASP A 361 -18.01 9.49 11.73
CA ASP A 361 -17.26 10.60 11.15
C ASP A 361 -18.23 11.63 10.51
N ALA A 362 -17.86 12.92 10.55
CA ALA A 362 -18.69 13.99 10.00
C ALA A 362 -18.76 14.03 8.46
N GLY A 363 -17.80 13.41 7.77
CA GLY A 363 -17.68 13.44 6.31
C GLY A 363 -16.82 12.29 5.77
N VAL A 364 -16.71 12.22 4.45
CA VAL A 364 -15.88 11.21 3.79
C VAL A 364 -14.38 11.52 3.95
N SER A 365 -13.58 10.47 3.96
CA SER A 365 -12.12 10.57 3.95
C SER A 365 -11.53 9.62 2.91
N GLU A 366 -10.33 9.94 2.42
CA GLU A 366 -9.59 9.10 1.49
C GLU A 366 -9.29 7.73 2.13
N VAL A 367 -9.65 6.66 1.43
CA VAL A 367 -9.37 5.27 1.82
C VAL A 367 -8.12 4.75 1.12
N THR A 368 -7.94 5.15 -0.14
CA THR A 368 -6.81 4.77 -0.99
C THR A 368 -5.56 5.61 -0.74
N VAL A 369 -4.44 5.22 -1.33
CA VAL A 369 -3.22 6.05 -1.41
C VAL A 369 -3.04 6.52 -2.86
N PRO A 370 -3.40 7.78 -3.18
CA PRO A 370 -3.30 8.29 -4.55
C PRO A 370 -1.89 8.17 -5.12
N SER A 371 -1.76 7.65 -6.35
CA SER A 371 -0.45 7.40 -6.95
C SER A 371 0.34 8.65 -7.28
N ASP A 372 -0.32 9.80 -7.39
CA ASP A 372 0.29 11.11 -7.64
C ASP A 372 0.84 11.77 -6.36
N GLY A 373 0.65 11.13 -5.19
CA GLY A 373 1.00 11.68 -3.87
C GLY A 373 -0.09 12.57 -3.27
N ALA A 374 -1.11 12.94 -4.05
CA ALA A 374 -2.30 13.67 -3.61
C ALA A 374 -3.53 13.25 -4.43
N ALA A 375 -4.72 13.50 -3.88
CA ALA A 375 -5.99 13.27 -4.57
C ALA A 375 -6.08 14.12 -5.85
N ARG A 376 -6.44 13.49 -6.97
CA ARG A 376 -6.57 14.14 -8.28
C ARG A 376 -8.01 14.58 -8.52
N PRO A 377 -8.27 15.81 -8.99
CA PRO A 377 -9.56 16.19 -9.54
C PRO A 377 -9.93 15.32 -10.76
N VAL A 378 -11.14 14.77 -10.77
CA VAL A 378 -11.67 13.92 -11.85
C VAL A 378 -12.95 14.54 -12.41
N ALA A 379 -13.29 14.18 -13.65
CA ALA A 379 -14.47 14.73 -14.31
C ALA A 379 -15.78 14.35 -13.60
N HIS A 380 -15.88 13.09 -13.14
CA HIS A 380 -17.01 12.62 -12.35
C HIS A 380 -16.63 11.42 -11.47
N ALA A 381 -17.49 11.11 -10.51
CA ALA A 381 -17.34 10.00 -9.56
C ALA A 381 -18.63 9.17 -9.49
N VAL A 382 -18.52 7.86 -9.22
CA VAL A 382 -19.67 7.03 -8.86
C VAL A 382 -19.82 7.07 -7.35
N GLY A 383 -20.83 7.79 -6.88
CA GLY A 383 -21.11 8.01 -5.46
C GLY A 383 -22.28 7.19 -4.93
N LEU A 384 -22.24 6.88 -3.65
CA LEU A 384 -23.25 6.09 -2.93
C LEU A 384 -23.97 6.98 -1.93
N VAL A 385 -25.21 7.33 -2.23
CA VAL A 385 -26.02 8.29 -1.44
C VAL A 385 -27.05 7.52 -0.61
N PRO A 386 -26.96 7.55 0.74
CA PRO A 386 -27.92 6.85 1.58
C PRO A 386 -29.28 7.55 1.52
N ALA A 387 -30.36 6.78 1.73
CA ALA A 387 -31.66 7.38 2.01
C ALA A 387 -31.60 8.27 3.28
N PRO A 388 -32.41 9.34 3.35
CA PRO A 388 -32.53 10.13 4.57
C PRO A 388 -32.87 9.23 5.77
N ALA A 389 -32.07 9.32 6.84
CA ALA A 389 -32.33 8.59 8.08
C ALA A 389 -33.33 9.35 8.95
N ALA A 390 -34.09 8.62 9.77
CA ALA A 390 -34.92 9.22 10.80
C ALA A 390 -34.05 10.00 11.81
N ALA A 391 -34.59 11.08 12.35
CA ALA A 391 -33.87 11.88 13.35
C ALA A 391 -33.58 11.05 14.61
N GLY A 392 -32.36 11.17 15.14
CA GLY A 392 -31.93 10.53 16.38
C GLY A 392 -30.93 9.40 16.19
N ALA A 393 -30.38 8.92 17.31
CA ALA A 393 -29.40 7.84 17.31
C ALA A 393 -30.08 6.48 17.16
N ALA A 394 -29.57 5.66 16.24
CA ALA A 394 -29.91 4.25 16.07
C ALA A 394 -28.97 3.32 16.85
N SER A 395 -27.68 3.68 16.93
CA SER A 395 -26.67 2.91 17.69
C SER A 395 -25.58 3.83 18.23
N VAL A 396 -24.66 3.28 19.04
CA VAL A 396 -23.47 3.99 19.51
C VAL A 396 -22.21 3.28 19.01
N VAL A 397 -21.38 3.99 18.27
CA VAL A 397 -20.08 3.49 17.83
C VAL A 397 -19.06 3.77 18.92
N LEU A 398 -18.40 2.72 19.41
CA LEU A 398 -17.36 2.81 20.42
C LEU A 398 -15.98 2.58 19.80
N ASN A 399 -15.06 3.51 20.01
CA ASN A 399 -13.66 3.45 19.59
C ASN A 399 -13.46 2.99 18.13
N ARG A 400 -14.36 3.42 17.23
CA ARG A 400 -14.42 2.98 15.81
C ARG A 400 -14.37 1.45 15.64
N GLY A 401 -14.95 0.70 16.58
CA GLY A 401 -14.96 -0.77 16.59
C GLY A 401 -13.61 -1.43 16.94
N THR A 402 -12.58 -0.65 17.27
CA THR A 402 -11.26 -1.20 17.65
C THR A 402 -11.27 -1.66 19.10
N PRO A 403 -10.99 -2.94 19.41
CA PRO A 403 -10.95 -3.44 20.78
C PRO A 403 -10.05 -2.60 21.69
N LEU A 404 -10.45 -2.42 22.94
CA LEU A 404 -9.71 -1.61 23.90
C LEU A 404 -8.79 -2.50 24.75
N ARG A 405 -7.50 -2.19 24.78
CA ARG A 405 -6.56 -2.75 25.76
C ARG A 405 -6.13 -1.68 26.76
N VAL A 406 -6.07 -2.04 28.04
CA VAL A 406 -5.64 -1.16 29.15
C VAL A 406 -4.74 -1.91 30.13
N PHE A 407 -3.93 -1.19 30.90
CA PHE A 407 -3.15 -1.75 32.01
C PHE A 407 -3.86 -1.54 33.35
N PRO A 408 -3.66 -2.42 34.36
CA PRO A 408 -4.10 -2.17 35.72
C PRO A 408 -3.57 -0.83 36.24
N GLY A 409 -4.45 -0.01 36.81
CA GLY A 409 -4.11 1.31 37.35
C GLY A 409 -3.89 2.41 36.29
N LEU A 410 -4.06 2.12 34.99
CA LEU A 410 -4.02 3.11 33.91
C LEU A 410 -5.37 3.18 33.20
N GLY A 411 -5.68 4.34 32.63
CA GLY A 411 -6.92 4.64 31.95
C GLY A 411 -6.74 5.03 30.48
N ARG A 412 -7.81 4.84 29.71
CA ARG A 412 -7.90 5.25 28.31
C ARG A 412 -9.22 5.96 28.07
N ARG A 413 -9.16 7.11 27.40
CA ARG A 413 -10.35 7.74 26.84
C ARG A 413 -10.91 6.85 25.72
N VAL A 414 -12.23 6.63 25.75
CA VAL A 414 -12.97 5.92 24.72
C VAL A 414 -13.86 6.91 23.99
N GLU A 415 -13.73 6.95 22.67
CA GLU A 415 -14.65 7.67 21.80
C GLU A 415 -15.99 6.91 21.74
N ALA A 416 -17.09 7.60 22.01
CA ALA A 416 -18.44 7.05 21.96
C ALA A 416 -19.31 8.03 21.16
N VAL A 417 -19.68 7.65 19.94
CA VAL A 417 -20.41 8.52 19.01
C VAL A 417 -21.78 7.89 18.72
N PRO A 418 -22.90 8.54 19.12
CA PRO A 418 -24.21 8.15 18.63
C PRO A 418 -24.26 8.32 17.12
N VAL A 419 -24.82 7.35 16.41
CA VAL A 419 -25.00 7.42 14.96
C VAL A 419 -26.43 7.12 14.57
N ASP A 420 -26.90 7.76 13.50
CA ASP A 420 -28.20 7.47 12.90
C ASP A 420 -28.21 6.13 12.14
N ALA A 421 -29.34 5.77 11.53
CA ALA A 421 -29.45 4.54 10.76
C ALA A 421 -28.56 4.50 9.52
N ALA A 422 -28.07 5.65 9.02
CA ALA A 422 -27.14 5.77 7.90
C ALA A 422 -25.67 5.89 8.35
N GLY A 423 -25.38 5.75 9.64
CA GLY A 423 -24.05 5.85 10.22
C GLY A 423 -23.51 7.28 10.38
N ALA A 424 -24.32 8.31 10.13
CA ALA A 424 -23.92 9.70 10.35
C ALA A 424 -23.95 10.04 11.86
N PRO A 425 -23.15 11.01 12.33
CA PRO A 425 -23.21 11.47 13.71
C PRO A 425 -24.63 11.95 14.08
N ALA A 426 -25.15 11.47 15.21
CA ALA A 426 -26.45 11.84 15.72
C ALA A 426 -26.33 12.55 17.08
N PRO A 427 -27.28 13.45 17.44
CA PRO A 427 -27.32 14.05 18.77
C PRO A 427 -27.46 12.99 19.88
N GLY A 428 -26.76 13.20 20.99
CA GLY A 428 -26.85 12.36 22.19
C GLY A 428 -25.57 12.41 23.00
N THR A 429 -25.68 12.09 24.30
CA THR A 429 -24.52 11.95 25.20
C THR A 429 -24.51 10.54 25.74
N PRO A 430 -23.68 9.64 25.17
CA PRO A 430 -23.63 8.26 25.61
C PRO A 430 -23.18 8.13 27.07
N VAL A 431 -23.87 7.29 27.83
CA VAL A 431 -23.45 6.82 29.15
C VAL A 431 -22.73 5.49 28.99
N LEU A 432 -21.51 5.39 29.51
CA LEU A 432 -20.69 4.19 29.44
C LEU A 432 -20.81 3.36 30.72
N THR A 433 -20.80 2.04 30.57
CA THR A 433 -20.81 1.06 31.68
C THR A 433 -19.90 -0.11 31.34
N VAL A 434 -19.31 -0.75 32.35
CA VAL A 434 -18.49 -1.96 32.19
C VAL A 434 -19.27 -3.16 32.72
N ALA A 435 -19.23 -4.28 31.99
CA ALA A 435 -19.96 -5.50 32.37
C ALA A 435 -19.42 -6.16 33.65
N ASP A 436 -18.11 -6.07 33.89
CA ASP A 436 -17.44 -6.59 35.09
C ASP A 436 -16.60 -5.49 35.77
N PRO A 437 -17.08 -4.88 36.87
CA PRO A 437 -16.37 -3.83 37.59
C PRO A 437 -15.12 -4.32 38.34
N ALA A 438 -14.96 -5.64 38.55
CA ALA A 438 -13.75 -6.18 39.17
C ALA A 438 -12.54 -6.10 38.22
N LEU A 439 -12.79 -6.12 36.90
CA LEU A 439 -11.76 -6.05 35.88
C LEU A 439 -11.47 -4.63 35.43
N ALA A 440 -12.49 -3.81 35.18
CA ALA A 440 -12.31 -2.42 34.77
C ALA A 440 -13.41 -1.51 35.32
N SER A 441 -13.10 -0.22 35.47
CA SER A 441 -14.03 0.83 35.88
C SER A 441 -14.18 1.90 34.80
N VAL A 442 -15.26 2.66 34.84
CA VAL A 442 -15.50 3.77 33.92
C VAL A 442 -15.91 5.03 34.66
N GLU A 443 -15.31 6.16 34.30
CA GLU A 443 -15.64 7.49 34.80
C GLU A 443 -15.77 8.43 33.60
N GLY A 444 -16.99 8.90 33.33
CA GLY A 444 -17.29 9.62 32.09
C GLY A 444 -16.96 8.76 30.85
N THR A 445 -16.01 9.21 30.04
CA THR A 445 -15.51 8.48 28.86
C THR A 445 -14.18 7.76 29.10
N ARG A 446 -13.66 7.77 30.32
CA ARG A 446 -12.38 7.16 30.67
C ARG A 446 -12.59 5.78 31.26
N VAL A 447 -12.04 4.76 30.61
CA VAL A 447 -12.04 3.36 31.10
C VAL A 447 -10.70 3.07 31.76
N ARG A 448 -10.71 2.62 33.01
CA ARG A 448 -9.51 2.32 33.81
C ARG A 448 -9.44 0.83 34.12
N GLY A 449 -8.28 0.21 33.88
CA GLY A 449 -8.04 -1.18 34.24
C GLY A 449 -7.89 -1.34 35.75
N THR A 450 -8.48 -2.39 36.31
CA THR A 450 -8.41 -2.73 37.74
C THR A 450 -7.61 -4.02 37.94
N ALA A 451 -8.01 -5.11 37.27
CA ALA A 451 -7.37 -6.42 37.36
C ALA A 451 -7.29 -7.08 35.98
N PRO A 452 -6.25 -7.89 35.69
CA PRO A 452 -6.11 -8.57 34.41
C PRO A 452 -7.31 -9.45 34.07
N GLY A 453 -7.81 -9.36 32.84
CA GLY A 453 -8.98 -10.12 32.39
C GLY A 453 -9.66 -9.51 31.17
N ARG A 454 -10.77 -10.11 30.73
CA ARG A 454 -11.58 -9.61 29.61
C ARG A 454 -12.98 -9.28 30.08
N THR A 455 -13.49 -8.14 29.64
CA THR A 455 -14.85 -7.66 29.92
C THR A 455 -15.41 -6.92 28.71
N ALA A 456 -16.65 -6.44 28.78
CA ALA A 456 -17.28 -5.65 27.72
C ALA A 456 -17.63 -4.26 28.24
N LEU A 457 -17.28 -3.24 27.46
CA LEU A 457 -17.76 -1.87 27.62
C LEU A 457 -19.07 -1.73 26.85
N ARG A 458 -20.08 -1.14 27.47
CA ARG A 458 -21.37 -0.82 26.84
C ARG A 458 -21.58 0.68 26.88
N ALA A 459 -22.18 1.23 25.85
CA ALA A 459 -22.63 2.61 25.82
C ALA A 459 -24.09 2.71 25.39
N GLY A 460 -24.82 3.65 25.98
CA GLY A 460 -26.23 3.87 25.67
C GLY A 460 -26.61 5.35 25.66
N THR A 461 -27.53 5.73 24.76
CA THR A 461 -28.19 7.04 24.74
C THR A 461 -29.63 6.86 24.24
N GLY A 462 -30.62 7.12 25.10
CA GLY A 462 -32.01 6.74 24.82
C GLY A 462 -32.12 5.23 24.58
N THR A 463 -32.63 4.83 23.41
CA THR A 463 -32.72 3.42 22.98
C THR A 463 -31.50 2.92 22.21
N ALA A 464 -30.61 3.82 21.78
CA ALA A 464 -29.41 3.46 21.03
C ALA A 464 -28.36 2.85 21.96
N THR A 465 -27.76 1.73 21.55
CA THR A 465 -26.71 1.05 22.32
C THR A 465 -25.51 0.69 21.45
N GLY A 466 -24.36 0.49 22.10
CA GLY A 466 -23.14 -0.04 21.51
C GLY A 466 -22.35 -0.87 22.51
N ALA A 467 -21.50 -1.77 22.03
CA ALA A 467 -20.62 -2.56 22.87
C ALA A 467 -19.21 -2.68 22.25
N LEU A 468 -18.20 -2.81 23.10
CA LEU A 468 -16.81 -2.97 22.72
C LEU A 468 -16.09 -3.92 23.70
N ASP A 469 -15.27 -4.83 23.19
CA ASP A 469 -14.43 -5.68 24.04
C ASP A 469 -13.32 -4.88 24.71
N VAL A 470 -13.12 -5.15 26.00
CA VAL A 470 -12.04 -4.58 26.82
C VAL A 470 -11.17 -5.71 27.36
N GLU A 471 -9.87 -5.63 27.10
CA GLU A 471 -8.86 -6.54 27.65
C GLU A 471 -7.93 -5.76 28.59
N VAL A 472 -7.96 -6.12 29.87
CA VAL A 472 -7.05 -5.59 30.88
C VAL A 472 -5.83 -6.51 30.90
N LEU A 473 -4.67 -5.95 30.54
CA LEU A 473 -3.40 -6.66 30.42
C LEU A 473 -2.79 -6.99 31.79
N GLY A 474 -1.63 -7.66 31.79
CA GLY A 474 -0.80 -7.77 33.00
C GLY A 474 -0.25 -6.41 33.44
N PRO A 475 0.43 -6.31 34.60
CA PRO A 475 1.09 -5.07 35.01
C PRO A 475 2.04 -4.52 33.94
N LEU A 476 2.09 -3.19 33.82
CA LEU A 476 3.01 -2.52 32.90
C LEU A 476 4.46 -2.87 33.28
N ALA A 477 5.25 -3.30 32.30
CA ALA A 477 6.65 -3.71 32.50
C ALA A 477 7.63 -2.87 31.66
N ARG A 478 7.21 -2.41 30.48
CA ARG A 478 8.05 -1.62 29.56
C ARG A 478 7.26 -0.48 28.93
N LEU A 479 7.96 0.60 28.62
CA LEU A 479 7.45 1.80 27.97
C LEU A 479 8.31 2.18 26.77
N GLY A 480 7.70 2.83 25.78
CA GLY A 480 8.40 3.44 24.65
C GLY A 480 7.43 4.19 23.74
N LEU A 481 7.94 4.69 22.62
CA LEU A 481 7.10 5.22 21.54
C LEU A 481 6.72 4.09 20.57
N GLN A 482 5.52 4.16 20.00
CA GLN A 482 5.10 3.25 18.94
C GLN A 482 6.00 3.37 17.69
N ALA A 483 6.47 4.58 17.40
CA ALA A 483 7.42 4.85 16.33
C ALA A 483 8.41 5.95 16.77
N PRO A 484 9.67 5.92 16.29
CA PRO A 484 10.60 7.02 16.50
C PRO A 484 10.06 8.34 15.92
N ALA A 485 10.36 9.45 16.59
CA ALA A 485 9.95 10.78 16.15
C ALA A 485 11.13 11.56 15.57
N ALA A 486 10.88 12.25 14.45
CA ALA A 486 11.82 13.18 13.84
C ALA A 486 11.09 14.47 13.45
N LEU A 487 11.65 15.62 13.82
CA LEU A 487 11.07 16.95 13.61
C LEU A 487 12.03 17.78 12.76
N PRO A 488 11.66 18.17 11.52
CA PRO A 488 12.61 18.75 10.54
C PRO A 488 13.16 20.14 10.91
N GLY A 489 12.58 20.84 11.87
CA GLY A 489 13.05 22.15 12.31
C GLY A 489 12.11 22.82 13.32
N PRO A 490 12.42 24.05 13.77
CA PRO A 490 11.61 24.78 14.76
C PRO A 490 10.16 24.93 14.32
N GLY A 491 9.23 24.73 15.26
CA GLY A 491 7.79 24.77 15.03
C GLY A 491 7.22 23.51 14.36
N ALA A 492 8.07 22.59 13.87
CA ALA A 492 7.58 21.32 13.37
C ALA A 492 7.03 20.45 14.50
N THR A 493 5.93 19.75 14.21
CA THR A 493 5.21 18.93 15.19
C THR A 493 5.12 17.47 14.77
N ALA A 494 5.12 16.55 15.74
CA ALA A 494 4.81 15.14 15.54
C ALA A 494 3.90 14.65 16.66
N ASP A 495 2.81 13.99 16.28
CA ASP A 495 1.91 13.34 17.22
C ASP A 495 2.36 11.89 17.42
N VAL A 496 2.79 11.57 18.63
CA VAL A 496 3.33 10.25 18.97
C VAL A 496 2.42 9.51 19.94
N THR A 497 2.33 8.20 19.76
CA THR A 497 1.65 7.30 20.69
C THR A 497 2.67 6.68 21.63
N VAL A 498 2.45 6.83 22.94
CA VAL A 498 3.20 6.08 23.96
C VAL A 498 2.62 4.66 24.04
N LEU A 499 3.50 3.67 23.92
CA LEU A 499 3.15 2.26 23.93
C LEU A 499 3.70 1.60 25.20
N GLY A 500 2.83 0.95 25.95
CA GLY A 500 3.18 0.11 27.09
C GLY A 500 3.17 -1.34 26.71
N ARG A 501 3.99 -2.14 27.40
CA ARG A 501 4.00 -3.59 27.28
C ARG A 501 4.05 -4.23 28.66
N ASP A 502 3.30 -5.31 28.85
CA ASP A 502 3.48 -6.18 30.01
C ASP A 502 4.70 -7.10 29.82
N VAL A 503 4.93 -7.97 30.81
CA VAL A 503 6.04 -8.94 30.80
C VAL A 503 5.90 -9.96 29.65
N GLU A 504 4.67 -10.29 29.25
CA GLU A 504 4.35 -11.12 28.07
C GLU A 504 4.54 -10.38 26.74
N GLY A 505 4.83 -9.08 26.76
CA GLY A 505 5.01 -8.28 25.55
C GLY A 505 3.72 -7.91 24.84
N ARG A 506 2.55 -8.16 25.46
CA ARG A 506 1.26 -7.66 24.98
C ARG A 506 1.25 -6.14 25.11
N ALA A 507 0.79 -5.47 24.07
CA ALA A 507 0.88 -4.02 23.98
C ALA A 507 -0.48 -3.33 24.11
N ALA A 508 -0.48 -2.18 24.77
CA ALA A 508 -1.57 -1.20 24.73
C ALA A 508 -1.01 0.21 24.65
N ALA A 509 -1.65 1.07 23.87
CA ALA A 509 -1.33 2.49 23.87
C ALA A 509 -1.73 3.09 25.22
N LEU A 510 -0.91 3.99 25.76
CA LEU A 510 -1.22 4.75 26.97
C LEU A 510 -1.92 6.05 26.58
N ASP A 511 -2.76 6.56 27.48
CA ASP A 511 -3.26 7.92 27.39
C ASP A 511 -2.21 8.88 27.94
N ALA A 512 -1.91 9.96 27.21
CA ALA A 512 -0.94 10.97 27.62
C ALA A 512 -1.22 11.54 29.02
N ALA A 513 -2.48 11.55 29.48
CA ALA A 513 -2.83 11.99 30.83
C ALA A 513 -2.26 11.09 31.95
N ASP A 514 -1.90 9.83 31.64
CA ASP A 514 -1.29 8.90 32.60
C ASP A 514 0.25 8.82 32.45
N VAL A 515 0.84 9.58 31.54
CA VAL A 515 2.27 9.54 31.25
C VAL A 515 2.93 10.83 31.73
N ALA A 516 3.83 10.71 32.70
CA ALA A 516 4.72 11.80 33.05
C ALA A 516 5.83 11.91 32.00
N VAL A 517 6.01 13.11 31.45
CA VAL A 517 6.97 13.39 30.37
C VAL A 517 8.03 14.37 30.87
N THR A 518 9.30 14.08 30.60
CA THR A 518 10.44 14.96 30.92
C THR A 518 11.31 15.15 29.69
N THR A 519 11.61 16.40 29.34
CA THR A 519 12.50 16.75 28.22
C THR A 519 13.10 18.14 28.45
N ASP A 520 14.08 18.55 27.64
CA ASP A 520 14.61 19.92 27.68
C ASP A 520 13.66 20.87 26.92
N PRO A 521 12.92 21.75 27.61
CA PRO A 521 11.93 22.64 26.99
C PRO A 521 12.56 23.70 26.07
N ALA A 522 13.87 23.93 26.15
CA ALA A 522 14.58 24.81 25.21
C ALA A 522 14.76 24.15 23.83
N LEU A 523 14.69 22.82 23.76
CA LEU A 523 14.89 22.06 22.54
C LEU A 523 13.60 21.42 22.03
N LEU A 524 12.78 20.87 22.93
CA LEU A 524 11.57 20.11 22.61
C LEU A 524 10.45 20.42 23.61
N ARG A 525 9.25 20.70 23.11
CA ARG A 525 8.01 20.76 23.92
C ARG A 525 7.19 19.50 23.70
N ALA A 526 6.56 19.01 24.76
CA ALA A 526 5.65 17.87 24.71
C ALA A 526 4.33 18.23 25.38
N GLU A 527 3.22 18.05 24.67
CA GLU A 527 1.87 18.41 25.13
C GLU A 527 0.93 17.22 24.97
N ALA A 528 0.05 16.99 25.95
CA ALA A 528 -0.98 15.96 25.86
C ALA A 528 -2.11 16.40 24.94
N LEU A 529 -2.49 15.55 23.98
CA LEU A 529 -3.62 15.79 23.09
C LEU A 529 -4.92 15.17 23.65
N PRO A 530 -6.10 15.72 23.32
CA PRO A 530 -7.39 15.18 23.77
C PRO A 530 -7.67 13.73 23.34
N ASP A 531 -7.03 13.27 22.27
CA ASP A 531 -7.12 11.90 21.74
C ASP A 531 -6.19 10.90 22.46
N GLY A 532 -5.46 11.35 23.48
CA GLY A 532 -4.55 10.55 24.29
C GLY A 532 -3.12 10.43 23.72
N ARG A 533 -2.80 11.07 22.58
CA ARG A 533 -1.43 11.13 22.04
C ARG A 533 -0.60 12.26 22.69
N LEU A 534 0.71 12.24 22.48
CA LEU A 534 1.61 13.35 22.81
C LEU A 534 1.96 14.12 21.54
N ARG A 535 1.77 15.44 21.54
CA ARG A 535 2.31 16.34 20.52
C ARG A 535 3.70 16.80 20.92
N LEU A 536 4.69 16.40 20.13
CA LEU A 536 6.06 16.88 20.23
C LEU A 536 6.24 18.08 19.30
N THR A 537 6.81 19.18 19.80
CA THR A 537 7.09 20.39 19.00
C THR A 537 8.55 20.77 19.15
N ALA A 538 9.26 20.90 18.03
CA ALA A 538 10.65 21.33 18.02
C ALA A 538 10.73 22.83 18.34
N VAL A 539 11.61 23.19 19.29
CA VAL A 539 11.86 24.59 19.66
C VAL A 539 13.18 25.07 19.05
N ALA A 540 14.22 24.24 19.12
CA ALA A 540 15.55 24.59 18.62
C ALA A 540 15.73 24.25 17.13
N ALA A 541 16.65 24.99 16.49
CA ALA A 541 17.10 24.73 15.13
C ALA A 541 18.33 23.82 15.11
N GLY A 542 18.51 23.09 14.00
CA GLY A 542 19.71 22.30 13.74
C GLY A 542 19.58 20.82 14.11
N PRO A 543 20.51 19.98 13.60
CA PRO A 543 20.50 18.55 13.83
C PRO A 543 20.90 18.21 15.27
N ALA A 544 19.98 17.66 16.06
CA ALA A 544 20.23 17.18 17.43
C ALA A 544 19.37 15.95 17.77
N THR A 545 19.77 15.17 18.77
CA THR A 545 18.92 14.14 19.38
C THR A 545 18.60 14.58 20.81
N VAL A 546 17.32 14.77 21.12
CA VAL A 546 16.84 15.22 22.43
C VAL A 546 16.22 14.07 23.19
N ASP A 547 16.58 13.89 24.46
CA ASP A 547 15.99 12.87 25.30
C ASP A 547 14.55 13.21 25.69
N LEU A 548 13.66 12.25 25.50
CA LEU A 548 12.27 12.24 25.95
C LEU A 548 12.12 11.14 27.00
N GLY A 549 12.12 11.55 28.27
CA GLY A 549 11.82 10.67 29.39
C GLY A 549 10.32 10.44 29.53
N LEU A 550 9.93 9.18 29.72
CA LEU A 550 8.55 8.74 29.87
C LEU A 550 8.41 7.93 31.16
N ALA A 551 7.38 8.18 31.95
CA ALA A 551 7.09 7.42 33.16
C ALA A 551 5.58 7.18 33.35
N ALA A 552 5.19 5.93 33.66
CA ALA A 552 3.81 5.55 33.96
C ALA A 552 3.79 4.31 34.87
N ALA A 553 2.86 4.26 35.84
CA ALA A 553 2.72 3.16 36.80
C ALA A 553 4.05 2.65 37.42
N GLY A 554 4.98 3.56 37.73
CA GLY A 554 6.29 3.24 38.31
C GLY A 554 7.36 2.78 37.31
N VAL A 555 7.00 2.51 36.04
CA VAL A 555 7.94 2.17 34.96
C VAL A 555 8.47 3.47 34.33
N ARG A 556 9.77 3.50 34.00
CA ARG A 556 10.45 4.65 33.38
C ARG A 556 11.27 4.21 32.17
N THR A 557 11.36 5.07 31.17
CA THR A 557 12.23 4.91 29.99
C THR A 557 12.69 6.27 29.47
N SER A 558 13.73 6.29 28.64
CA SER A 558 14.15 7.46 27.87
C SER A 558 14.32 7.07 26.41
N THR A 559 13.89 7.92 25.49
CA THR A 559 14.03 7.72 24.05
C THR A 559 14.45 8.99 23.35
N GLY A 560 15.28 8.88 22.31
CA GLY A 560 15.76 10.05 21.56
C GLY A 560 14.75 10.52 20.51
N VAL A 561 14.47 11.81 20.49
CA VAL A 561 13.70 12.52 19.45
C VAL A 561 14.68 13.26 18.55
N ALA A 562 14.66 12.97 17.25
CA ALA A 562 15.53 13.62 16.29
C ALA A 562 14.99 15.02 15.93
N LEU A 563 15.80 16.05 16.07
CA LEU A 563 15.53 17.42 15.64
C LEU A 563 16.39 17.76 14.44
N GLY A 564 15.84 18.50 13.49
CA GLY A 564 16.52 18.91 12.27
C GLY A 564 16.88 17.74 11.34
N SER A 565 17.67 18.06 10.33
CA SER A 565 18.25 17.09 9.41
C SER A 565 19.68 17.48 9.08
N SER A 566 20.53 16.49 8.83
CA SER A 566 21.84 16.68 8.23
C SER A 566 21.82 16.23 6.77
N THR A 567 22.65 16.86 5.95
CA THR A 567 22.87 16.47 4.56
C THR A 567 24.10 15.56 4.47
N VAL A 568 23.93 14.39 3.86
CA VAL A 568 25.03 13.49 3.49
C VAL A 568 25.20 13.59 1.98
N THR A 569 26.36 14.07 1.52
CA THR A 569 26.68 14.07 0.08
C THR A 569 26.88 12.63 -0.40
N LEU A 570 26.08 12.23 -1.39
CA LEU A 570 26.12 10.91 -2.02
C LEU A 570 27.06 10.92 -3.22
N ASP A 571 26.97 11.97 -4.03
CA ASP A 571 27.78 12.19 -5.24
C ASP A 571 27.90 13.70 -5.47
N ALA A 572 29.08 14.19 -5.84
CA ALA A 572 29.31 15.60 -6.13
C ALA A 572 28.67 16.03 -7.46
N LEU A 573 28.36 15.07 -8.35
CA LEU A 573 27.91 15.25 -9.72
C LEU A 573 28.89 16.13 -10.52
N ASP A 574 30.17 15.73 -10.57
CA ASP A 574 31.21 16.42 -11.33
C ASP A 574 32.04 15.49 -12.24
N ASP A 575 31.87 14.16 -12.15
CA ASP A 575 32.56 13.19 -12.99
C ASP A 575 31.67 12.64 -14.12
N PRO A 576 31.89 13.06 -15.38
CA PRO A 576 31.13 12.54 -16.52
C PRO A 576 31.47 11.09 -16.85
N ALA A 577 32.52 10.49 -16.26
CA ALA A 577 32.75 9.06 -16.39
C ALA A 577 31.78 8.23 -15.52
N ALA A 578 31.30 8.75 -14.39
CA ALA A 578 30.38 8.07 -13.48
C ALA A 578 28.90 8.13 -13.94
N TRP A 579 28.57 9.02 -14.88
CA TRP A 579 27.22 9.29 -15.37
C TRP A 579 27.15 9.26 -16.89
N THR A 580 26.05 8.74 -17.44
CA THR A 580 25.78 8.73 -18.89
C THR A 580 24.50 9.49 -19.21
N ALA A 581 24.41 10.00 -20.44
CA ALA A 581 23.19 10.64 -20.93
C ALA A 581 22.24 9.61 -21.56
N GLY A 582 20.95 9.73 -21.27
CA GLY A 582 19.88 8.96 -21.93
C GLY A 582 18.79 9.89 -22.44
N ALA A 583 18.08 9.51 -23.51
CA ALA A 583 17.04 10.34 -24.10
C ALA A 583 15.89 9.52 -24.72
N VAL A 584 14.69 10.10 -24.74
CA VAL A 584 13.53 9.60 -25.48
C VAL A 584 12.92 10.78 -26.22
N ARG A 585 12.79 10.67 -27.56
CA ARG A 585 12.30 11.77 -28.43
C ARG A 585 13.05 13.09 -28.17
N SER A 586 14.35 12.97 -27.90
CA SER A 586 15.32 14.05 -27.67
C SER A 586 16.71 13.52 -28.05
N THR A 587 17.66 14.42 -28.28
CA THR A 587 19.08 14.12 -28.06
C THR A 587 19.47 14.62 -26.66
N ALA A 588 20.52 14.02 -26.07
CA ALA A 588 21.06 14.45 -24.78
C ALA A 588 22.56 14.16 -24.69
N SER A 589 23.31 15.03 -23.99
CA SER A 589 24.72 14.80 -23.65
C SER A 589 25.02 15.26 -22.23
N VAL A 590 26.08 14.68 -21.66
CA VAL A 590 26.59 15.03 -20.33
C VAL A 590 28.03 15.52 -20.44
N SER A 591 28.35 16.64 -19.80
CA SER A 591 29.70 17.18 -19.72
C SER A 591 29.98 17.80 -18.36
N ARG A 592 31.26 17.92 -18.00
CA ARG A 592 31.67 18.64 -16.79
C ARG A 592 31.72 20.14 -17.06
N VAL A 593 31.25 20.95 -16.12
CA VAL A 593 31.39 22.41 -16.13
C VAL A 593 31.96 22.90 -14.81
N GLU A 594 32.84 23.90 -14.87
CA GLU A 594 33.37 24.57 -13.68
C GLU A 594 32.31 25.51 -13.08
N VAL A 595 32.28 25.59 -11.75
CA VAL A 595 31.30 26.35 -10.98
C VAL A 595 32.04 27.31 -10.05
N ALA A 596 31.79 28.61 -10.24
CA ALA A 596 32.39 29.68 -9.45
C ALA A 596 31.36 30.42 -8.56
N ASP A 597 30.07 30.25 -8.86
CA ASP A 597 28.94 31.01 -8.31
C ASP A 597 28.11 30.21 -7.29
N LEU A 598 28.59 29.02 -6.87
CA LEU A 598 27.96 28.17 -5.86
C LEU A 598 28.95 27.81 -4.74
N PRO A 599 28.81 28.35 -3.51
CA PRO A 599 29.74 28.09 -2.42
C PRO A 599 29.91 26.59 -2.12
N GLY A 600 31.16 26.15 -1.99
CA GLY A 600 31.49 24.75 -1.67
C GLY A 600 31.41 23.77 -2.84
N VAL A 601 30.99 24.22 -4.03
CA VAL A 601 30.91 23.40 -5.25
C VAL A 601 31.87 23.97 -6.29
N ARG A 602 32.80 23.15 -6.78
CA ARG A 602 33.81 23.57 -7.76
C ARG A 602 33.45 23.21 -9.20
N ALA A 603 32.64 22.16 -9.38
CA ALA A 603 32.23 21.67 -10.69
C ALA A 603 30.84 21.03 -10.61
N ALA A 604 30.20 20.87 -11.75
CA ALA A 604 28.88 20.25 -11.92
C ALA A 604 28.81 19.45 -13.24
N LEU A 605 27.77 18.62 -13.38
CA LEU A 605 27.42 17.99 -14.65
C LEU A 605 26.38 18.83 -15.39
N ARG A 606 26.68 19.17 -16.64
CA ARG A 606 25.74 19.78 -17.59
C ARG A 606 25.02 18.69 -18.37
N LEU A 607 23.70 18.63 -18.23
CA LEU A 607 22.80 17.85 -19.07
C LEU A 607 22.24 18.73 -20.19
N THR A 608 22.69 18.53 -21.43
CA THR A 608 22.07 19.17 -22.59
C THR A 608 20.92 18.34 -23.12
N HIS A 609 19.92 19.00 -23.70
CA HIS A 609 18.78 18.35 -24.33
C HIS A 609 18.36 19.10 -25.58
N ASP A 610 17.99 18.37 -26.63
CA ASP A 610 17.42 18.95 -27.85
C ASP A 610 16.34 18.03 -28.46
N PRO A 611 15.05 18.39 -28.30
CA PRO A 611 13.93 17.67 -28.90
C PRO A 611 13.61 18.11 -30.33
N THR A 612 14.36 19.07 -30.90
CA THR A 612 14.08 19.54 -32.27
C THR A 612 14.30 18.43 -33.30
N GLY A 613 13.40 18.37 -34.29
CA GLY A 613 13.40 17.30 -35.30
C GLY A 613 12.97 15.91 -34.81
N GLN A 614 12.54 15.75 -33.54
CA GLN A 614 12.11 14.47 -32.98
C GLN A 614 10.58 14.28 -33.04
N PRO A 615 10.07 13.03 -33.11
CA PRO A 615 8.63 12.74 -33.14
C PRO A 615 7.85 13.42 -32.00
N VAL A 616 6.61 13.82 -32.28
CA VAL A 616 5.72 14.51 -31.32
C VAL A 616 5.39 13.60 -30.11
N GLY A 617 5.24 14.21 -28.92
CA GLY A 617 4.89 13.54 -27.67
C GLY A 617 5.82 13.92 -26.51
N THR A 618 5.74 13.25 -25.36
CA THR A 618 6.65 13.52 -24.23
C THR A 618 8.11 13.28 -24.63
N SER A 619 8.94 14.31 -24.48
CA SER A 619 10.39 14.24 -24.69
C SER A 619 11.11 14.18 -23.34
N THR A 620 12.18 13.39 -23.24
CA THR A 620 12.98 13.30 -22.00
C THR A 620 14.47 13.28 -22.28
N ALA A 621 15.24 13.91 -21.38
CA ALA A 621 16.70 13.83 -21.30
C ALA A 621 17.10 13.50 -19.86
N ALA A 622 18.06 12.60 -19.69
CA ALA A 622 18.36 11.98 -18.39
C ALA A 622 19.86 11.88 -18.10
N LEU A 623 20.22 12.06 -16.82
CA LEU A 623 21.47 11.62 -16.22
C LEU A 623 21.25 10.23 -15.59
N LEU A 624 22.06 9.26 -16.02
CA LEU A 624 22.02 7.87 -15.59
C LEU A 624 23.33 7.51 -14.88
N PRO A 625 23.33 7.14 -13.60
CA PRO A 625 24.54 6.69 -12.94
C PRO A 625 24.92 5.29 -13.45
N ARG A 626 26.22 4.96 -13.51
CA ARG A 626 26.66 3.61 -13.92
C ARG A 626 26.14 2.49 -13.01
N ALA A 627 25.90 2.81 -11.75
CA ALA A 627 25.21 1.95 -10.79
C ALA A 627 24.29 2.81 -9.92
N PRO A 628 23.12 2.30 -9.49
CA PRO A 628 22.20 3.07 -8.65
C PRO A 628 22.89 3.60 -7.37
N VAL A 629 22.74 4.91 -7.11
CA VAL A 629 23.39 5.59 -5.97
C VAL A 629 22.56 5.34 -4.71
N ARG A 630 23.07 4.51 -3.79
CA ARG A 630 22.32 4.14 -2.56
C ARG A 630 22.23 5.29 -1.56
N LEU A 631 21.05 5.47 -0.98
CA LEU A 631 20.80 6.41 0.10
C LEU A 631 21.03 5.73 1.46
N PRO A 632 21.53 6.46 2.48
CA PRO A 632 21.54 6.00 3.86
C PRO A 632 20.13 5.66 4.37
N GLY A 633 20.04 4.71 5.31
CA GLY A 633 18.78 4.41 5.98
C GLY A 633 18.22 5.62 6.72
N GLY A 634 16.89 5.80 6.67
CA GLY A 634 16.22 6.94 7.30
C GLY A 634 16.24 8.24 6.49
N THR A 635 16.75 8.23 5.25
CA THR A 635 16.70 9.40 4.36
C THR A 635 15.24 9.84 4.12
N ARG A 636 14.97 11.12 4.35
CA ARG A 636 13.65 11.75 4.19
C ARG A 636 13.49 12.43 2.83
N GLU A 637 14.57 12.99 2.31
CA GLU A 637 14.57 13.67 1.02
C GLU A 637 15.88 13.38 0.27
N VAL A 638 15.79 13.41 -1.06
CA VAL A 638 16.95 13.58 -1.94
C VAL A 638 17.04 15.05 -2.31
N ALA A 639 18.22 15.64 -2.25
CA ALA A 639 18.47 17.03 -2.62
C ALA A 639 19.49 17.13 -3.76
N LEU A 640 19.31 18.15 -4.60
CA LEU A 640 20.18 18.51 -5.72
C LEU A 640 20.36 20.02 -5.76
N GLN A 641 21.55 20.48 -6.13
CA GLN A 641 21.74 21.86 -6.59
C GLN A 641 21.55 21.90 -8.10
N VAL A 642 20.68 22.77 -8.60
CA VAL A 642 20.35 22.86 -10.03
C VAL A 642 20.40 24.30 -10.50
N ARG A 643 21.17 24.55 -11.57
CA ARG A 643 21.08 25.78 -12.37
C ARG A 643 20.18 25.50 -13.55
N GLY A 644 19.00 26.11 -13.52
CA GLY A 644 17.96 25.90 -14.53
C GLY A 644 18.23 26.62 -15.85
N ASP A 645 17.48 26.27 -16.89
CA ASP A 645 17.49 26.96 -18.20
C ASP A 645 16.28 27.87 -18.40
N GLY A 646 15.37 27.97 -17.42
CA GLY A 646 14.11 28.69 -17.55
C GLY A 646 13.12 28.11 -18.57
N GLY A 647 13.28 26.85 -18.98
CA GLY A 647 12.50 26.23 -20.06
C GLY A 647 11.16 25.65 -19.67
N GLY A 648 10.81 25.66 -18.40
CA GLY A 648 9.53 25.16 -17.91
C GLY A 648 9.39 23.63 -17.96
N GLY A 649 10.46 22.90 -18.27
CA GLY A 649 10.47 21.45 -18.25
C GLY A 649 10.27 20.88 -16.84
N TRP A 650 9.77 19.65 -16.75
CA TRP A 650 9.50 18.95 -15.50
C TRP A 650 10.73 18.16 -15.06
N LEU A 651 11.43 18.63 -14.02
CA LEU A 651 12.62 17.96 -13.49
C LEU A 651 12.24 16.90 -12.44
N ARG A 652 12.66 15.67 -12.71
CA ARG A 652 12.27 14.47 -11.99
C ARG A 652 13.47 13.58 -11.69
N GLY A 653 13.26 12.63 -10.79
CA GLY A 653 14.16 11.49 -10.59
C GLY A 653 13.38 10.19 -10.64
N VAL A 654 14.10 9.07 -10.73
CA VAL A 654 13.60 7.73 -10.44
C VAL A 654 14.41 7.18 -9.28
N LEU A 655 13.73 6.84 -8.19
CA LEU A 655 14.29 6.14 -7.06
C LEU A 655 13.97 4.65 -7.19
N LEU A 656 14.93 3.77 -6.97
CA LEU A 656 14.67 2.37 -6.66
C LEU A 656 14.30 2.27 -5.19
N VAL A 657 13.01 2.19 -4.90
CA VAL A 657 12.49 1.97 -3.55
C VAL A 657 12.16 0.50 -3.41
N ASP A 658 12.95 -0.21 -2.61
CA ASP A 658 12.80 -1.65 -2.39
C ASP A 658 12.84 -2.46 -3.70
N GLY A 659 13.69 -2.02 -4.63
CA GLY A 659 13.87 -2.60 -5.96
C GLY A 659 12.84 -2.16 -7.00
N ALA A 660 11.80 -1.41 -6.62
CA ALA A 660 10.79 -0.88 -7.54
C ALA A 660 11.10 0.57 -7.94
N GLN A 661 10.98 0.88 -9.23
CA GLN A 661 11.13 2.25 -9.73
C GLN A 661 10.01 3.16 -9.22
N ARG A 662 10.39 4.32 -8.67
CA ARG A 662 9.49 5.35 -8.16
C ARG A 662 9.91 6.71 -8.71
N PRO A 663 9.12 7.31 -9.61
CA PRO A 663 9.44 8.63 -10.06
C PRO A 663 9.14 9.64 -8.95
N VAL A 664 10.06 10.57 -8.74
CA VAL A 664 9.91 11.70 -7.79
C VAL A 664 10.05 13.02 -8.55
N THR A 665 9.42 14.07 -8.05
CA THR A 665 9.48 15.41 -8.67
C THR A 665 10.39 16.30 -7.84
N PHE A 666 11.39 16.90 -8.49
CA PHE A 666 12.23 17.94 -7.89
C PHE A 666 11.71 19.34 -8.21
N ALA A 667 11.20 19.55 -9.43
CA ALA A 667 10.52 20.78 -9.82
C ALA A 667 9.50 20.49 -10.92
N ALA A 668 8.22 20.83 -10.70
CA ALA A 668 7.16 20.66 -11.69
C ALA A 668 7.40 21.48 -12.96
N ARG A 669 8.07 22.63 -12.83
CA ARG A 669 8.57 23.47 -13.91
C ARG A 669 9.92 24.06 -13.53
N VAL A 670 10.90 23.97 -14.41
CA VAL A 670 12.20 24.66 -14.29
C VAL A 670 12.10 26.01 -15.01
N ASP A 671 11.50 27.00 -14.35
CA ASP A 671 11.25 28.36 -14.86
C ASP A 671 12.29 29.39 -14.39
N PHE A 672 13.42 28.91 -13.88
CA PHE A 672 14.50 29.72 -13.30
C PHE A 672 15.84 29.45 -13.99
N THR A 673 16.78 30.41 -13.89
CA THR A 673 18.10 30.38 -14.57
C THR A 673 19.31 30.43 -13.63
N GLY A 674 19.11 30.56 -12.31
CA GLY A 674 20.16 30.52 -11.29
C GLY A 674 20.19 29.21 -10.49
N TRP A 675 21.19 29.04 -9.61
CA TRP A 675 21.29 27.88 -8.72
C TRP A 675 20.15 27.86 -7.69
N ARG A 676 19.48 26.72 -7.57
CA ARG A 676 18.50 26.43 -6.51
C ARG A 676 18.73 25.05 -5.93
N THR A 677 18.52 24.92 -4.62
CA THR A 677 18.41 23.60 -3.99
C THR A 677 17.02 23.06 -4.22
N LEU A 678 16.92 21.96 -4.96
CA LEU A 678 15.67 21.25 -5.17
C LEU A 678 15.67 19.98 -4.32
N ARG A 679 14.51 19.67 -3.75
CA ARG A 679 14.31 18.53 -2.85
C ARG A 679 13.16 17.69 -3.36
N ALA A 680 13.32 16.38 -3.25
CA ALA A 680 12.28 15.42 -3.55
C ALA A 680 12.11 14.49 -2.34
N PRO A 681 10.87 14.31 -1.83
CA PRO A 681 10.64 13.42 -0.70
C PRO A 681 10.95 11.98 -1.11
N VAL A 682 11.60 11.27 -0.20
CA VAL A 682 11.68 9.80 -0.27
C VAL A 682 10.34 9.25 0.20
N PRO A 683 9.68 8.36 -0.58
CA PRO A 683 8.42 7.75 -0.16
C PRO A 683 8.52 7.13 1.23
N GLU A 684 7.53 7.40 2.08
CA GLU A 684 7.53 6.86 3.44
C GLU A 684 7.52 5.33 3.46
N GLY A 685 8.16 4.75 4.48
CA GLY A 685 8.24 3.30 4.66
C GLY A 685 9.21 2.58 3.71
N ALA A 686 10.00 3.32 2.92
CA ALA A 686 11.06 2.76 2.10
C ALA A 686 12.16 2.11 2.95
N ARG A 687 12.55 0.87 2.63
CA ARG A 687 13.59 0.10 3.38
C ARG A 687 14.96 0.24 2.75
N SER A 688 15.03 0.30 1.43
CA SER A 688 16.21 0.56 0.64
C SER A 688 15.85 1.56 -0.45
N VAL A 689 16.70 2.56 -0.63
CA VAL A 689 16.47 3.59 -1.63
C VAL A 689 17.77 3.82 -2.38
N ALA A 690 17.69 3.88 -3.70
CA ALA A 690 18.79 4.31 -4.55
C ALA A 690 18.29 5.26 -5.64
N VAL A 691 19.10 6.24 -6.04
CA VAL A 691 18.83 7.04 -7.24
C VAL A 691 19.22 6.22 -8.46
N GLU A 692 18.25 5.97 -9.32
CA GLU A 692 18.45 5.27 -10.60
C GLU A 692 18.65 6.24 -11.76
N ARG A 693 17.96 7.38 -11.72
CA ARG A 693 17.95 8.34 -12.82
C ARG A 693 17.54 9.71 -12.34
N LEU A 694 18.13 10.75 -12.91
CA LEU A 694 17.61 12.12 -12.86
C LEU A 694 17.24 12.53 -14.29
N TYR A 695 16.09 13.14 -14.53
CA TYR A 695 15.64 13.45 -15.88
C TYR A 695 14.74 14.68 -15.98
N LEU A 696 14.88 15.41 -17.08
CA LEU A 696 14.00 16.48 -17.49
C LEU A 696 12.97 15.91 -18.47
N ALA A 697 11.68 16.17 -18.25
CA ALA A 697 10.60 15.81 -19.16
C ALA A 697 9.90 17.05 -19.72
N GLN A 698 9.66 17.07 -21.02
CA GLN A 698 8.88 18.10 -21.71
C GLN A 698 7.64 17.42 -22.29
N THR A 699 6.51 17.59 -21.61
CA THR A 699 5.24 16.87 -21.88
C THR A 699 4.30 17.63 -22.83
N SER A 700 4.42 18.96 -22.90
CA SER A 700 3.61 19.79 -23.81
C SER A 700 4.41 20.30 -25.00
N ALA A 701 3.72 20.51 -26.13
CA ALA A 701 4.33 21.12 -27.31
C ALA A 701 4.84 22.54 -27.03
N ALA A 702 4.19 23.29 -26.12
CA ALA A 702 4.60 24.65 -25.76
C ALA A 702 5.92 24.71 -24.99
N THR A 703 6.29 23.64 -24.27
CA THR A 703 7.56 23.56 -23.52
C THR A 703 8.67 22.85 -24.28
N ARG A 704 8.40 22.37 -25.51
CA ARG A 704 9.38 21.62 -26.32
C ARG A 704 10.45 22.54 -26.89
N ARG A 705 11.64 22.54 -26.29
CA ARG A 705 12.78 23.34 -26.75
C ARG A 705 14.11 22.73 -26.34
N ALA A 706 15.17 23.07 -27.07
CA ALA A 706 16.53 22.75 -26.68
C ALA A 706 16.98 23.59 -25.46
N GLY A 707 17.89 23.04 -24.65
CA GLY A 707 18.40 23.71 -23.46
C GLY A 707 19.48 22.91 -22.73
N ALA A 708 19.88 23.41 -21.56
CA ALA A 708 20.90 22.76 -20.73
C ALA A 708 20.70 23.06 -19.24
N LEU A 709 20.77 22.03 -18.40
CA LEU A 709 20.72 22.15 -16.95
C LEU A 709 22.07 21.79 -16.35
N ASP A 710 22.56 22.56 -15.38
CA ASP A 710 23.72 22.13 -14.59
C ASP A 710 23.24 21.59 -13.25
N VAL A 711 23.70 20.38 -12.89
CA VAL A 711 23.30 19.66 -11.69
C VAL A 711 24.53 19.33 -10.87
N ALA A 712 24.51 19.69 -9.58
CA ALA A 712 25.59 19.47 -8.63
C ALA A 712 25.06 18.89 -7.31
N SER A 713 25.95 18.26 -6.54
CA SER A 713 25.72 17.87 -5.13
C SER A 713 24.45 17.03 -4.91
N LEU A 714 24.46 15.79 -5.37
CA LEU A 714 23.44 14.82 -5.01
C LEU A 714 23.59 14.45 -3.53
N GLN A 715 22.56 14.75 -2.73
CA GLN A 715 22.59 14.64 -1.28
C GLN A 715 21.40 13.84 -0.74
N ALA A 716 21.61 13.12 0.35
CA ALA A 716 20.57 12.55 1.20
C ALA A 716 20.34 13.45 2.42
N VAL A 717 19.07 13.70 2.75
CA VAL A 717 18.67 14.47 3.92
C VAL A 717 18.21 13.49 4.99
N VAL A 718 19.00 13.32 6.04
CA VAL A 718 18.80 12.31 7.09
C VAL A 718 18.56 12.96 8.45
N PRO A 719 17.69 12.41 9.30
CA PRO A 719 17.61 12.82 10.69
C PRO A 719 18.86 12.37 11.46
N PRO A 720 19.23 13.05 12.56
CA PRO A 720 20.21 12.56 13.51
C PRO A 720 19.87 11.13 13.99
N PRO A 721 20.88 10.29 14.29
CA PRO A 721 20.63 8.95 14.81
C PRO A 721 19.91 9.03 16.17
N ALA A 722 18.82 8.27 16.31
CA ALA A 722 18.09 8.16 17.56
C ALA A 722 18.82 7.23 18.54
N SER A 723 18.81 7.59 19.83
CA SER A 723 19.29 6.71 20.91
C SER A 723 18.32 5.53 21.08
N THR A 724 18.87 4.32 21.23
CA THR A 724 18.07 3.11 21.50
C THR A 724 17.95 2.91 23.00
N ALA A 725 16.73 2.69 23.49
CA ALA A 725 16.51 2.34 24.89
C ALA A 725 17.15 0.99 25.21
N THR A 726 17.81 0.89 26.35
CA THR A 726 18.38 -0.36 26.87
C THR A 726 17.25 -1.33 27.23
N ALA A 727 17.17 -2.46 26.55
CA ALA A 727 16.20 -3.50 26.86
C ALA A 727 16.58 -4.23 28.16
N THR A 728 15.64 -4.33 29.11
CA THR A 728 15.72 -5.31 30.21
C THR A 728 15.62 -6.73 29.64
N GLY A 729 16.58 -7.60 29.99
CA GLY A 729 16.63 -8.98 29.48
C GLY A 729 15.46 -9.85 29.95
N ASP A 730 14.91 -10.66 29.04
CA ASP A 730 13.90 -11.67 29.35
C ASP A 730 14.51 -12.83 30.17
N PRO A 731 13.78 -13.46 31.12
CA PRO A 731 14.26 -14.64 31.85
C PRO A 731 14.69 -15.82 30.97
N ALA A 732 14.21 -15.89 29.72
CA ALA A 732 14.69 -16.86 28.73
C ALA A 732 16.19 -16.68 28.38
N LEU A 733 16.76 -15.50 28.65
CA LEU A 733 18.18 -15.20 28.48
C LEU A 733 18.95 -15.55 29.77
N GLY A 734 19.70 -16.65 29.75
CA GLY A 734 20.45 -17.10 30.92
C GLY A 734 20.92 -18.56 30.88
N PRO A 735 21.75 -18.98 31.85
CA PRO A 735 22.21 -20.36 31.93
C PRO A 735 21.06 -21.33 32.24
N LEU A 736 21.18 -22.57 31.79
CA LEU A 736 20.28 -23.65 32.24
C LEU A 736 20.55 -23.98 33.70
N ALA A 737 19.51 -24.34 34.46
CA ALA A 737 19.70 -25.09 35.69
C ALA A 737 20.43 -26.41 35.35
N ALA A 738 21.50 -26.70 36.08
CA ALA A 738 22.30 -27.90 35.87
C ALA A 738 21.48 -29.14 36.29
N GLY A 739 20.94 -29.86 35.31
CA GLY A 739 20.36 -31.20 35.53
C GLY A 739 18.85 -31.28 35.29
N GLY A 740 18.48 -31.76 34.10
CA GLY A 740 17.15 -32.28 33.80
C GLY A 740 17.28 -33.40 32.76
N PRO A 741 16.64 -34.58 32.94
CA PRO A 741 16.92 -35.80 32.16
C PRO A 741 16.49 -35.78 30.68
N ARG A 742 15.97 -34.66 30.15
CA ARG A 742 15.39 -34.57 28.80
C ARG A 742 15.57 -33.20 28.13
N THR A 743 16.76 -32.60 28.12
CA THR A 743 16.99 -31.36 27.34
C THR A 743 17.69 -31.67 26.02
N ALA A 744 17.09 -31.28 24.89
CA ALA A 744 17.78 -31.27 23.61
C ALA A 744 18.44 -29.91 23.38
N ARG A 745 19.69 -29.91 22.93
CA ARG A 745 20.43 -28.68 22.65
C ARG A 745 20.58 -28.53 21.14
N VAL A 746 20.21 -27.34 20.65
CA VAL A 746 20.29 -26.94 19.25
C VAL A 746 21.18 -25.71 19.17
N ALA A 747 22.33 -25.82 18.54
CA ALA A 747 23.18 -24.65 18.35
C ALA A 747 22.70 -23.85 17.13
N VAL A 748 22.52 -22.54 17.28
CA VAL A 748 22.17 -21.63 16.17
C VAL A 748 23.33 -20.65 15.97
N LEU A 749 24.13 -20.91 14.94
CA LEU A 749 25.30 -20.12 14.61
C LEU A 749 24.95 -19.18 13.45
N SER A 750 25.29 -17.91 13.58
CA SER A 750 24.93 -16.87 12.61
C SER A 750 26.14 -16.00 12.30
N GLY A 751 26.22 -15.49 11.06
CA GLY A 751 27.23 -14.47 10.72
C GLY A 751 28.67 -14.95 10.86
N ALA A 752 28.95 -16.22 10.58
CA ALA A 752 30.30 -16.77 10.66
C ALA A 752 31.27 -16.11 9.66
N GLY A 753 30.74 -15.59 8.55
CA GLY A 753 31.46 -14.80 7.56
C GLY A 753 32.75 -15.43 7.05
N VAL A 754 32.71 -16.75 6.86
CA VAL A 754 33.84 -17.56 6.42
C VAL A 754 34.25 -17.12 5.02
N SER A 755 35.56 -16.92 4.86
CA SER A 755 36.16 -16.56 3.57
C SER A 755 37.45 -17.32 3.35
N ALA A 756 37.59 -17.93 2.17
CA ALA A 756 38.80 -18.58 1.71
C ALA A 756 39.97 -17.60 1.58
N ALA A 757 39.69 -16.31 1.32
CA ALA A 757 40.68 -15.24 1.36
C ALA A 757 41.15 -14.89 2.79
N ARG A 758 40.44 -15.34 3.82
CA ARG A 758 40.77 -15.16 5.24
C ARG A 758 40.65 -16.50 6.00
N PRO A 759 41.59 -17.45 5.84
CA PRO A 759 41.48 -18.81 6.40
C PRO A 759 41.22 -18.87 7.91
N ALA A 760 41.67 -17.88 8.69
CA ALA A 760 41.40 -17.78 10.13
C ALA A 760 39.90 -17.73 10.49
N SER A 761 39.04 -17.26 9.56
CA SER A 761 37.58 -17.26 9.75
C SER A 761 36.99 -18.68 9.85
N ALA A 762 37.57 -19.66 9.15
CA ALA A 762 37.13 -21.05 9.21
C ALA A 762 37.46 -21.71 10.55
N GLU A 763 38.62 -21.40 11.13
CA GLU A 763 38.99 -21.89 12.47
C GLU A 763 38.07 -21.32 13.56
N HIS A 764 37.58 -20.10 13.39
CA HIS A 764 36.59 -19.52 14.29
C HIS A 764 35.28 -20.32 14.26
N LEU A 765 34.74 -20.60 13.07
CA LEU A 765 33.56 -21.45 12.91
C LEU A 765 33.80 -22.84 13.53
N ALA A 766 34.96 -23.46 13.29
CA ALA A 766 35.31 -24.74 13.88
C ALA A 766 35.31 -24.68 15.42
N ALA A 767 35.88 -23.63 16.01
CA ALA A 767 35.89 -23.46 17.46
C ALA A 767 34.48 -23.32 18.06
N GLU A 768 33.58 -22.59 17.38
CA GLU A 768 32.18 -22.45 17.79
C GLU A 768 31.43 -23.79 17.70
N LEU A 769 31.62 -24.54 16.61
CA LEU A 769 31.02 -25.87 16.44
C LEU A 769 31.49 -26.86 17.52
N ARG A 770 32.80 -26.86 17.85
CA ARG A 770 33.33 -27.70 18.94
C ARG A 770 32.70 -27.32 20.28
N ARG A 771 32.54 -26.02 20.56
CA ARG A 771 31.87 -25.54 21.79
C ARG A 771 30.40 -25.95 21.83
N ALA A 772 29.67 -25.81 20.73
CA ALA A 772 28.28 -26.24 20.63
C ALA A 772 28.11 -27.73 20.94
N VAL A 773 28.93 -28.58 20.31
CA VAL A 773 28.92 -30.03 20.50
C VAL A 773 29.36 -30.43 21.91
N ALA A 774 30.43 -29.83 22.45
CA ALA A 774 30.87 -30.05 23.83
C ALA A 774 29.80 -29.61 24.84
N GLY A 775 29.03 -28.58 24.49
CA GLY A 775 27.85 -28.14 25.20
C GLY A 775 26.65 -29.09 25.07
N GLY A 776 26.73 -30.20 24.32
CA GLY A 776 25.69 -31.21 24.18
C GLY A 776 24.77 -31.04 22.98
N ALA A 777 25.07 -30.14 22.04
CA ALA A 777 24.26 -29.98 20.83
C ALA A 777 24.31 -31.23 19.93
N ARG A 778 23.14 -31.74 19.55
CA ARG A 778 22.99 -32.87 18.60
C ARG A 778 22.45 -32.45 17.23
N HIS A 779 21.96 -31.21 17.15
CA HIS A 779 21.55 -30.55 15.93
C HIS A 779 22.17 -29.15 15.86
N VAL A 780 22.71 -28.76 14.71
CA VAL A 780 23.33 -27.45 14.48
C VAL A 780 22.65 -26.74 13.32
N VAL A 781 22.24 -25.49 13.52
CA VAL A 781 21.70 -24.63 12.47
C VAL A 781 22.69 -23.50 12.19
N LEU A 782 23.20 -23.44 10.96
CA LEU A 782 23.89 -22.26 10.42
C LEU A 782 22.84 -21.32 9.84
N ALA A 783 22.49 -20.26 10.56
CA ALA A 783 21.44 -19.31 10.20
C ALA A 783 22.06 -18.03 9.60
N GLY A 784 22.21 -18.04 8.27
CA GLY A 784 22.60 -16.92 7.42
C GLY A 784 24.03 -16.41 7.59
N ASP A 785 24.56 -15.81 6.52
CA ASP A 785 25.86 -15.15 6.46
C ASP A 785 27.00 -16.02 7.01
N ALA A 786 26.90 -17.34 6.77
CA ALA A 786 27.97 -18.28 7.08
C ALA A 786 29.17 -18.07 6.16
N VAL A 787 28.91 -17.59 4.93
CA VAL A 787 29.91 -17.11 3.97
C VAL A 787 29.70 -15.63 3.64
N GLY A 788 30.73 -14.97 3.11
CA GLY A 788 30.66 -13.54 2.79
C GLY A 788 30.91 -12.65 4.01
N SER A 789 31.41 -11.43 3.80
CA SER A 789 31.74 -10.53 4.92
C SER A 789 31.66 -9.07 4.51
N GLY A 790 31.30 -8.20 5.46
CA GLY A 790 31.21 -6.75 5.22
C GLY A 790 30.18 -6.37 4.16
N GLY A 791 29.08 -7.10 4.08
CA GLY A 791 28.02 -6.87 3.08
C GLY A 791 28.32 -7.36 1.67
N ARG A 792 29.42 -8.10 1.46
CA ARG A 792 29.73 -8.77 0.19
C ARG A 792 29.22 -10.21 0.21
N ALA A 793 28.67 -10.67 -0.91
CA ALA A 793 28.31 -12.06 -1.12
C ALA A 793 29.56 -12.96 -1.07
N GLY A 794 29.39 -14.18 -0.59
CA GLY A 794 30.41 -15.22 -0.58
C GLY A 794 30.69 -15.79 -1.96
N THR A 795 31.70 -16.64 -2.03
CA THR A 795 32.12 -17.36 -3.24
C THR A 795 31.90 -18.88 -3.09
N GLY A 796 31.99 -19.63 -4.19
CA GLY A 796 31.94 -21.09 -4.14
C GLY A 796 33.04 -21.69 -3.25
N ALA A 797 34.24 -21.12 -3.27
CA ALA A 797 35.36 -21.55 -2.42
C ALA A 797 35.07 -21.35 -0.92
N ASP A 798 34.35 -20.28 -0.56
CA ASP A 798 33.93 -20.04 0.82
C ASP A 798 32.94 -21.12 1.28
N VAL A 799 32.02 -21.54 0.41
CA VAL A 799 31.04 -22.61 0.69
C VAL A 799 31.74 -23.95 0.91
N ASP A 800 32.70 -24.31 0.06
CA ASP A 800 33.48 -25.55 0.20
C ASP A 800 34.29 -25.56 1.49
N LEU A 801 34.85 -24.40 1.88
CA LEU A 801 35.56 -24.25 3.15
C LEU A 801 34.63 -24.49 4.34
N VAL A 802 33.43 -23.91 4.37
CA VAL A 802 32.41 -24.17 5.41
C VAL A 802 32.04 -25.65 5.48
N ARG A 803 31.79 -26.31 4.34
CA ARG A 803 31.49 -27.75 4.28
C ARG A 803 32.64 -28.59 4.85
N SER A 804 33.89 -28.23 4.54
CA SER A 804 35.08 -28.92 5.08
C SER A 804 35.20 -28.78 6.60
N VAL A 805 34.80 -27.62 7.15
CA VAL A 805 34.80 -27.35 8.59
C VAL A 805 33.72 -28.18 9.26
N LEU A 806 32.49 -28.20 8.73
CA LEU A 806 31.39 -29.02 9.24
C LEU A 806 31.77 -30.50 9.28
N ALA A 807 32.31 -31.04 8.18
CA ALA A 807 32.67 -32.45 8.05
C ALA A 807 33.79 -32.89 9.01
N ARG A 808 34.78 -32.04 9.27
CA ARG A 808 35.91 -32.37 10.17
C ARG A 808 35.64 -32.06 11.64
N THR A 809 34.65 -31.23 11.94
CA THR A 809 34.43 -30.73 13.31
C THR A 809 33.25 -31.40 14.00
N LEU A 810 32.19 -31.75 13.27
CA LEU A 810 31.01 -32.36 13.86
C LEU A 810 31.18 -33.88 14.04
N PRO A 811 30.94 -34.43 15.24
CA PRO A 811 31.02 -35.88 15.46
C PRO A 811 29.97 -36.64 14.65
N PRO A 812 30.22 -37.93 14.36
CA PRO A 812 29.22 -38.82 13.75
C PRO A 812 27.89 -38.78 14.52
N GLY A 813 26.77 -38.67 13.80
CA GLY A 813 25.42 -38.58 14.36
C GLY A 813 24.95 -37.16 14.71
N THR A 814 25.79 -36.13 14.56
CA THR A 814 25.34 -34.73 14.67
C THR A 814 24.75 -34.27 13.34
N THR A 815 23.47 -33.88 13.34
CA THR A 815 22.82 -33.35 12.13
C THR A 815 23.02 -31.84 12.04
N TRP A 816 23.03 -31.32 10.81
CA TRP A 816 23.13 -29.88 10.60
C TRP A 816 22.24 -29.38 9.46
N ALA A 817 21.78 -28.14 9.59
CA ALA A 817 21.00 -27.40 8.61
C ALA A 817 21.67 -26.04 8.36
N TRP A 818 21.75 -25.62 7.11
CA TRP A 818 22.29 -24.33 6.69
C TRP A 818 21.18 -23.55 6.00
N VAL A 819 20.63 -22.59 6.73
CA VAL A 819 19.57 -21.68 6.29
C VAL A 819 20.24 -20.47 5.63
N PRO A 820 20.03 -20.22 4.33
CA PRO A 820 20.80 -19.24 3.58
C PRO A 820 20.30 -17.81 3.81
N GLY A 821 21.26 -16.89 4.00
CA GLY A 821 21.09 -15.45 4.16
C GLY A 821 21.78 -14.67 3.03
N GLY A 822 21.99 -13.37 3.24
CA GLY A 822 22.48 -12.47 2.18
C GLY A 822 23.87 -12.86 1.66
N GLY A 823 24.74 -13.37 2.53
CA GLY A 823 26.08 -13.84 2.21
C GLY A 823 26.10 -15.04 1.27
N GLU A 824 25.09 -15.91 1.33
CA GLU A 824 24.98 -17.09 0.46
C GLU A 824 24.46 -16.78 -0.95
N ARG A 825 24.04 -15.53 -1.23
CA ARG A 825 23.45 -15.14 -2.51
C ARG A 825 24.40 -15.41 -3.67
N GLY A 826 23.91 -16.12 -4.69
CA GLY A 826 24.69 -16.45 -5.90
C GLY A 826 25.72 -17.56 -5.70
N THR A 827 25.75 -18.19 -4.52
CA THR A 827 26.65 -19.31 -4.22
C THR A 827 25.93 -20.66 -4.33
N PRO A 828 26.67 -21.79 -4.33
CA PRO A 828 26.05 -23.12 -4.26
C PRO A 828 25.22 -23.38 -2.99
N ALA A 829 25.32 -22.53 -1.97
CA ALA A 829 24.53 -22.62 -0.75
C ALA A 829 23.24 -21.78 -0.79
N ALA A 830 22.96 -21.04 -1.87
CA ALA A 830 21.81 -20.12 -1.97
C ALA A 830 20.44 -20.80 -1.77
N GLY A 831 20.31 -22.09 -2.10
CA GLY A 831 19.11 -22.89 -1.87
C GLY A 831 19.02 -23.55 -0.49
N GLY A 832 20.03 -23.35 0.37
CA GLY A 832 20.17 -24.02 1.65
C GLY A 832 20.68 -25.46 1.54
N LEU A 833 21.36 -25.92 2.58
CA LEU A 833 21.99 -27.24 2.62
C LEU A 833 21.70 -27.92 3.96
N SER A 834 21.82 -29.24 4.01
CA SER A 834 21.78 -29.99 5.27
C SER A 834 22.69 -31.21 5.21
N SER A 835 22.87 -31.87 6.36
CA SER A 835 23.54 -33.18 6.42
C SER A 835 22.86 -34.26 5.59
N ALA A 836 21.60 -34.07 5.17
CA ALA A 836 20.83 -34.99 4.33
C ALA A 836 20.69 -34.53 2.86
N GLY A 837 21.41 -33.47 2.45
CA GLY A 837 21.34 -32.90 1.10
C GLY A 837 20.71 -31.52 1.09
N ALA A 838 19.51 -31.38 0.51
CA ALA A 838 18.78 -30.11 0.49
C ALA A 838 18.33 -29.71 1.91
N LEU A 839 18.16 -28.41 2.15
CA LEU A 839 17.62 -27.91 3.41
C LEU A 839 16.16 -28.38 3.59
N PRO A 840 15.83 -29.15 4.64
CA PRO A 840 14.44 -29.46 4.95
C PRO A 840 13.70 -28.19 5.41
N ARG A 841 12.43 -28.05 5.00
CA ARG A 841 11.58 -26.91 5.41
C ARG A 841 11.35 -26.85 6.91
N ALA A 842 11.13 -28.03 7.50
CA ALA A 842 11.02 -28.19 8.94
C ALA A 842 11.69 -29.49 9.41
N VAL A 843 12.18 -29.48 10.65
CA VAL A 843 12.74 -30.66 11.33
C VAL A 843 12.21 -30.70 12.75
N ASP A 844 11.74 -31.88 13.18
CA ASP A 844 11.31 -32.08 14.55
C ASP A 844 12.50 -32.58 15.40
N VAL A 845 12.90 -31.79 16.41
CA VAL A 845 13.98 -32.13 17.34
C VAL A 845 13.40 -32.16 18.75
N ALA A 846 13.40 -33.34 19.36
CA ALA A 846 12.94 -33.58 20.74
C ALA A 846 11.55 -32.99 21.05
N GLY A 847 10.59 -33.21 20.13
CA GLY A 847 9.20 -32.76 20.27
C GLY A 847 8.96 -31.28 19.93
N THR A 848 9.99 -30.57 19.45
CA THR A 848 9.88 -29.19 18.97
C THR A 848 10.07 -29.14 17.46
N ARG A 849 9.16 -28.44 16.77
CA ARG A 849 9.26 -28.23 15.32
C ARG A 849 10.11 -27.02 15.01
N PHE A 850 11.23 -27.21 14.33
CA PHE A 850 12.07 -26.14 13.79
C PHE A 850 11.66 -25.86 12.36
N VAL A 851 11.23 -24.64 12.04
CA VAL A 851 10.85 -24.21 10.69
C VAL A 851 11.92 -23.26 10.17
N HIS A 852 12.51 -23.56 9.01
CA HIS A 852 13.62 -22.80 8.45
C HIS A 852 13.12 -21.76 7.45
N VAL A 853 13.56 -20.51 7.61
CA VAL A 853 13.16 -19.39 6.75
C VAL A 853 14.41 -18.76 6.12
N ALA A 854 14.57 -19.01 4.82
CA ALA A 854 15.63 -18.44 3.99
C ALA A 854 15.35 -16.96 3.66
N THR A 855 16.40 -16.14 3.67
CA THR A 855 16.33 -14.69 3.37
C THR A 855 17.41 -14.22 2.39
N ALA A 856 18.06 -15.15 1.67
CA ALA A 856 19.15 -14.85 0.74
C ALA A 856 18.80 -13.83 -0.36
N GLY A 857 17.55 -13.81 -0.83
CA GLY A 857 17.02 -12.84 -1.78
C GLY A 857 16.77 -11.44 -1.19
N GLY A 858 17.00 -11.24 0.11
CA GLY A 858 16.70 -10.01 0.86
C GLY A 858 15.29 -9.97 1.45
N THR A 859 14.39 -10.84 0.98
CA THR A 859 13.07 -11.12 1.56
C THR A 859 12.81 -12.63 1.47
N VAL A 860 11.79 -13.12 2.19
CA VAL A 860 11.41 -14.53 2.17
C VAL A 860 10.95 -14.92 0.75
N ARG A 861 10.08 -14.10 0.14
CA ARG A 861 9.55 -14.37 -1.22
C ARG A 861 10.60 -14.24 -2.33
N ALA A 862 11.58 -13.34 -2.20
CA ALA A 862 12.64 -13.18 -3.19
C ALA A 862 13.62 -14.35 -3.17
N SER A 863 13.69 -15.08 -2.05
CA SER A 863 14.48 -16.29 -1.93
C SER A 863 13.77 -17.49 -2.57
N ASP A 864 12.45 -17.59 -2.37
CA ASP A 864 11.58 -18.55 -3.04
C ASP A 864 10.14 -17.98 -3.13
N PRO A 865 9.57 -17.81 -4.34
CA PRO A 865 8.23 -17.25 -4.54
C PRO A 865 7.10 -17.94 -3.76
N GLN A 866 7.28 -19.23 -3.42
CA GLN A 866 6.30 -20.00 -2.66
C GLN A 866 6.63 -20.11 -1.17
N ALA A 867 7.77 -19.58 -0.70
CA ALA A 867 8.23 -19.75 0.67
C ALA A 867 7.21 -19.26 1.71
N LEU A 868 6.47 -18.17 1.44
CA LEU A 868 5.44 -17.67 2.35
C LEU A 868 4.24 -18.61 2.46
N VAL A 869 3.79 -19.17 1.33
CA VAL A 869 2.70 -20.16 1.30
C VAL A 869 3.12 -21.40 2.08
N ARG A 870 4.34 -21.89 1.83
CA ARG A 870 4.90 -23.04 2.53
C ARG A 870 5.06 -22.78 4.03
N LEU A 871 5.58 -21.61 4.42
CA LEU A 871 5.71 -21.22 5.82
C LEU A 871 4.37 -21.20 6.53
N ARG A 872 3.32 -20.64 5.90
CA ARG A 872 1.95 -20.69 6.43
C ARG A 872 1.50 -22.13 6.67
N ASP A 873 1.70 -23.00 5.68
CA ASP A 873 1.23 -24.38 5.72
C ASP A 873 2.04 -25.22 6.73
N ASP A 874 3.35 -24.99 6.85
CA ASP A 874 4.23 -25.64 7.83
C ASP A 874 3.86 -25.23 9.27
N LEU A 875 3.51 -23.95 9.47
CA LEU A 875 3.01 -23.44 10.75
C LEU A 875 1.61 -23.98 11.05
N ALA A 876 0.69 -24.00 10.09
CA ALA A 876 -0.66 -24.55 10.28
C ALA A 876 -0.63 -26.07 10.56
N GLY A 877 0.22 -26.80 9.84
CA GLY A 877 0.45 -28.24 9.98
C GLY A 877 1.21 -28.64 11.26
N ALA A 878 1.75 -27.68 12.00
CA ALA A 878 2.22 -27.91 13.37
C ALA A 878 1.06 -28.31 14.30
N GLY A 879 -0.15 -27.77 14.05
CA GLY A 879 -1.40 -28.13 14.74
C GLY A 879 -1.32 -28.05 16.28
N PRO A 880 -2.35 -28.54 16.99
CA PRO A 880 -2.29 -28.72 18.45
C PRO A 880 -1.27 -29.79 18.89
N ALA A 881 -0.74 -30.59 17.95
CA ALA A 881 0.14 -31.72 18.19
C ALA A 881 1.61 -31.32 18.35
N ALA A 882 2.10 -30.29 17.65
CA ALA A 882 3.41 -29.69 17.90
C ALA A 882 3.28 -28.73 19.09
N ARG A 883 3.58 -29.24 20.29
CA ARG A 883 3.46 -28.49 21.55
C ARG A 883 4.42 -27.28 21.63
N SER A 884 5.48 -27.27 20.81
CA SER A 884 6.43 -26.16 20.67
C SER A 884 6.91 -25.98 19.22
N VAL A 885 7.02 -24.73 18.76
CA VAL A 885 7.47 -24.35 17.42
C VAL A 885 8.57 -23.28 17.52
N VAL A 886 9.66 -23.47 16.78
CA VAL A 886 10.77 -22.51 16.66
C VAL A 886 10.96 -22.16 15.18
N VAL A 887 10.71 -20.92 14.81
CA VAL A 887 11.02 -20.41 13.47
C VAL A 887 12.45 -19.89 13.47
N VAL A 888 13.33 -20.40 12.61
CA VAL A 888 14.71 -19.94 12.48
C VAL A 888 14.88 -19.24 11.14
N SER A 889 15.11 -17.93 11.19
CA SER A 889 15.36 -17.10 10.02
C SER A 889 16.84 -16.75 9.88
N ALA A 890 17.36 -16.84 8.66
CA ALA A 890 18.75 -16.52 8.34
C ALA A 890 19.09 -15.03 8.53
N GLY A 891 18.10 -14.15 8.71
CA GLY A 891 18.24 -12.75 9.07
C GLY A 891 16.90 -12.17 9.50
N PRO A 892 16.83 -10.90 9.93
CA PRO A 892 15.56 -10.29 10.27
C PRO A 892 14.63 -10.32 9.06
N VAL A 893 13.37 -10.69 9.26
CA VAL A 893 12.35 -10.57 8.20
C VAL A 893 12.04 -9.09 8.02
N ALA A 894 12.84 -8.42 7.18
CA ALA A 894 12.84 -6.97 7.05
C ALA A 894 11.65 -6.40 6.27
N ASP A 895 10.94 -7.23 5.50
CA ASP A 895 9.72 -6.82 4.79
C ASP A 895 8.55 -6.68 5.77
N PRO A 896 7.92 -5.49 5.92
CA PRO A 896 6.87 -5.27 6.90
C PRO A 896 5.66 -6.18 6.72
N ASP A 897 5.31 -6.51 5.48
CA ASP A 897 4.17 -7.36 5.17
C ASP A 897 4.50 -8.82 5.49
N GLU A 898 5.71 -9.31 5.15
CA GLU A 898 6.18 -10.65 5.57
C GLU A 898 6.34 -10.75 7.08
N ALA A 899 6.86 -9.71 7.74
CA ALA A 899 6.99 -9.66 9.18
C ALA A 899 5.62 -9.65 9.87
N ALA A 900 4.63 -8.95 9.29
CA ALA A 900 3.25 -8.95 9.77
C ALA A 900 2.60 -10.34 9.62
N LEU A 901 2.85 -11.03 8.50
CA LEU A 901 2.43 -12.42 8.30
C LEU A 901 3.03 -13.33 9.37
N LEU A 902 4.36 -13.29 9.54
CA LEU A 902 5.06 -14.11 10.53
C LEU A 902 4.57 -13.83 11.94
N ARG A 903 4.41 -12.54 12.32
CA ARG A 903 3.80 -12.14 13.60
C ARG A 903 2.40 -12.73 13.76
N ARG A 904 1.53 -12.57 12.77
CA ARG A 904 0.14 -13.07 12.85
C ARG A 904 0.10 -14.59 13.00
N TRP A 905 0.84 -15.33 12.18
CA TRP A 905 0.84 -16.80 12.24
C TRP A 905 1.43 -17.33 13.55
N THR A 906 2.53 -16.75 14.02
CA THR A 906 3.15 -17.16 15.28
C THR A 906 2.29 -16.81 16.49
N THR A 907 1.63 -15.65 16.49
CA THR A 907 0.68 -15.26 17.53
C THR A 907 -0.58 -16.12 17.51
N ALA A 908 -1.08 -16.50 16.32
CA ALA A 908 -2.24 -17.39 16.20
C ALA A 908 -1.93 -18.80 16.73
N LEU A 909 -0.74 -19.34 16.42
CA LEU A 909 -0.27 -20.60 17.02
C LEU A 909 -0.17 -20.51 18.54
N ARG A 910 0.35 -19.39 19.04
CA ARG A 910 0.45 -19.13 20.47
C ARG A 910 -0.92 -19.07 21.14
N ALA A 911 -1.87 -18.35 20.56
CA ALA A 911 -3.25 -18.30 21.03
C ALA A 911 -3.95 -19.67 20.99
N GLY A 912 -3.55 -20.55 20.07
CA GLY A 912 -3.97 -21.96 20.00
C GLY A 912 -3.34 -22.86 21.08
N GLY A 913 -2.45 -22.35 21.92
CA GLY A 913 -1.84 -23.06 23.05
C GLY A 913 -0.41 -23.57 22.82
N ALA A 914 0.17 -23.35 21.64
CA ALA A 914 1.56 -23.74 21.36
C ALA A 914 2.57 -22.82 22.08
N ARG A 915 3.75 -23.35 22.39
CA ARG A 915 4.92 -22.51 22.71
C ARG A 915 5.58 -22.09 21.40
N VAL A 916 5.87 -20.79 21.24
CA VAL A 916 6.37 -20.27 19.97
C VAL A 916 7.58 -19.36 20.21
N ALA A 917 8.63 -19.60 19.45
CA ALA A 917 9.79 -18.71 19.36
C ALA A 917 10.13 -18.42 17.91
N VAL A 918 10.62 -17.21 17.65
CA VAL A 918 11.20 -16.80 16.37
C VAL A 918 12.62 -16.35 16.63
N VAL A 919 13.56 -16.98 15.95
CA VAL A 919 15.00 -16.82 16.08
C VAL A 919 15.49 -16.18 14.80
N GLU A 920 16.08 -15.00 14.91
CA GLU A 920 16.59 -14.24 13.78
C GLU A 920 18.08 -13.95 14.00
N SER A 921 18.88 -14.13 12.95
CA SER A 921 20.28 -13.71 13.00
C SER A 921 20.37 -12.17 13.15
N GLY A 922 21.32 -11.70 13.95
CA GLY A 922 21.47 -10.27 14.22
C GLY A 922 22.86 -9.91 14.74
N ALA A 923 23.05 -8.62 15.04
CA ALA A 923 24.33 -8.10 15.53
C ALA A 923 24.61 -8.45 17.00
N ALA A 924 23.57 -8.68 17.80
CA ALA A 924 23.67 -8.95 19.22
C ALA A 924 22.67 -10.04 19.64
N THR A 925 23.03 -10.80 20.67
CA THR A 925 22.13 -11.79 21.26
C THR A 925 21.17 -11.12 22.23
N GLY A 926 19.86 -11.32 22.06
CA GLY A 926 18.83 -10.75 22.91
C GLY A 926 17.53 -11.51 22.83
N VAL A 927 16.70 -11.42 23.88
CA VAL A 927 15.39 -12.07 23.93
C VAL A 927 14.36 -11.08 24.42
N VAL A 928 13.24 -10.97 23.69
CA VAL A 928 12.06 -10.19 24.08
C VAL A 928 10.79 -10.99 23.79
N ARG A 929 9.68 -10.65 24.45
CA ARG A 929 8.36 -11.19 24.12
C ARG A 929 7.55 -10.20 23.31
N GLU A 930 6.80 -10.71 22.36
CA GLU A 930 5.83 -9.96 21.55
C GLU A 930 4.55 -10.79 21.42
N GLU A 931 3.45 -10.32 22.01
CA GLU A 931 2.18 -11.08 22.11
C GLU A 931 2.44 -12.55 22.55
N GLU A 932 3.20 -12.72 23.64
CA GLU A 932 3.65 -13.99 24.23
C GLU A 932 4.63 -14.84 23.39
N VAL A 933 4.93 -14.45 22.14
CA VAL A 933 5.93 -15.12 21.30
C VAL A 933 7.34 -14.67 21.70
N LEU A 934 8.26 -15.59 21.90
CA LEU A 934 9.67 -15.26 22.14
C LEU A 934 10.34 -14.83 20.83
N ARG A 935 10.89 -13.62 20.80
CA ARG A 935 11.72 -13.07 19.71
C ARG A 935 13.17 -13.12 20.17
N VAL A 936 13.98 -13.91 19.48
CA VAL A 936 15.38 -14.18 19.83
C VAL A 936 16.27 -13.62 18.72
N GLY A 937 17.06 -12.60 19.03
CA GLY A 937 18.21 -12.22 18.21
C GLY A 937 19.38 -13.13 18.55
N THR A 938 20.00 -13.76 17.55
CA THR A 938 21.26 -14.50 17.72
C THR A 938 22.38 -13.67 17.15
N GLY A 939 23.28 -13.17 18.02
CA GLY A 939 24.53 -12.54 17.59
C GLY A 939 25.42 -13.49 16.79
N THR A 940 26.69 -13.16 16.61
CA THR A 940 27.66 -13.97 15.82
C THR A 940 27.95 -15.40 16.32
N ALA A 941 27.32 -15.82 17.42
CA ALA A 941 27.11 -17.22 17.81
C ALA A 941 26.14 -17.27 19.01
N ALA A 942 25.12 -18.13 18.98
CA ALA A 942 24.25 -18.40 20.13
C ALA A 942 23.95 -19.89 20.27
N SER A 943 23.81 -20.38 21.50
CA SER A 943 23.30 -21.73 21.74
C SER A 943 21.86 -21.65 22.23
N LEU A 944 20.97 -22.38 21.57
CA LEU A 944 19.59 -22.55 22.00
C LEU A 944 19.45 -23.92 22.66
N SER A 945 18.83 -23.94 23.83
CA SER A 945 18.52 -25.20 24.50
C SER A 945 17.01 -25.30 24.68
N VAL A 946 16.47 -26.43 24.25
CA VAL A 946 15.03 -26.72 24.30
C VAL A 946 14.79 -27.92 25.20
N ALA A 947 13.99 -27.75 26.24
CA ALA A 947 13.66 -28.84 27.15
C ALA A 947 12.54 -29.73 26.56
N ALA A 948 12.80 -31.04 26.44
CA ALA A 948 11.89 -32.03 25.86
C ALA A 948 10.83 -32.56 26.86
N ASP A 949 10.95 -32.30 28.17
CA ASP A 949 9.90 -32.61 29.18
C ASP A 949 8.75 -31.57 29.22
N ALA A 950 8.62 -30.77 28.16
CA ALA A 950 7.42 -29.99 27.79
C ALA A 950 6.15 -30.85 27.55
N ALA A 951 6.14 -32.11 27.98
CA ALA A 951 5.14 -33.12 27.66
C ALA A 951 3.79 -32.94 28.38
N SER A 952 3.68 -31.98 29.30
CA SER A 952 2.39 -31.52 29.81
C SER A 952 2.15 -30.09 29.34
N PRO A 953 1.05 -29.79 28.61
CA PRO A 953 0.57 -28.40 28.58
C PRO A 953 0.36 -27.99 30.04
N PRO A 954 0.67 -26.75 30.46
CA PRO A 954 0.11 -26.31 31.72
C PRO A 954 -1.41 -26.45 31.55
N ALA A 955 -2.08 -27.21 32.42
CA ALA A 955 -3.54 -27.30 32.51
C ALA A 955 -4.20 -25.94 32.91
N ALA A 956 -3.49 -24.85 32.64
CA ALA A 956 -3.40 -23.64 33.42
C ALA A 956 -2.54 -22.58 32.68
N ALA A 957 -2.39 -22.62 31.35
CA ALA A 957 -1.71 -21.53 30.61
C ALA A 957 -2.44 -20.17 30.75
N ARG A 958 -3.66 -20.18 31.31
CA ARG A 958 -4.39 -18.97 31.75
C ARG A 958 -4.24 -18.66 33.25
N SER A 959 -3.58 -19.51 34.05
CA SER A 959 -3.42 -19.34 35.50
C SER A 959 -1.97 -19.34 36.00
N ALA A 960 -0.97 -19.51 35.12
CA ALA A 960 0.40 -19.18 35.48
C ALA A 960 0.48 -17.65 35.68
N ALA A 961 1.13 -17.21 36.76
CA ALA A 961 1.34 -15.79 36.99
C ALA A 961 2.06 -15.15 35.78
N PRO A 962 1.73 -13.91 35.40
CA PRO A 962 2.44 -13.19 34.36
C PRO A 962 3.96 -13.21 34.60
N GLY A 963 4.75 -13.50 33.57
CA GLY A 963 6.21 -13.51 33.62
C GLY A 963 6.86 -14.80 34.15
N VAL A 964 6.10 -15.89 34.37
CA VAL A 964 6.69 -17.17 34.77
C VAL A 964 7.37 -17.83 33.58
N ASP A 965 8.67 -18.03 33.75
CA ASP A 965 9.54 -18.76 32.86
C ASP A 965 9.38 -20.27 33.08
N ASP A 966 8.71 -20.93 32.14
CA ASP A 966 8.47 -22.38 32.15
C ASP A 966 9.67 -23.19 31.62
N GLY A 967 10.82 -22.53 31.40
CA GLY A 967 12.12 -23.16 31.15
C GLY A 967 12.21 -23.95 29.83
N TRP A 968 11.21 -23.86 28.96
CA TRP A 968 11.15 -24.65 27.73
C TRP A 968 12.20 -24.23 26.70
N LEU A 969 12.57 -22.93 26.68
CA LEU A 969 13.60 -22.37 25.82
C LEU A 969 14.60 -21.56 26.64
N ARG A 970 15.89 -21.83 26.45
CA ARG A 970 17.01 -21.06 27.00
C ARG A 970 17.92 -20.58 25.89
N VAL A 971 18.28 -19.31 25.92
CA VAL A 971 19.21 -18.69 24.97
C VAL A 971 20.49 -18.33 25.72
N GLN A 972 21.60 -18.94 25.31
CA GLN A 972 22.92 -18.67 25.85
C GLN A 972 23.77 -17.93 24.81
N PRO A 973 24.21 -16.69 25.10
CA PRO A 973 25.20 -16.01 24.27
C PRO A 973 26.52 -16.76 24.25
N ALA A 974 27.28 -16.69 23.15
CA ALA A 974 28.66 -17.18 23.15
C ALA A 974 29.54 -16.36 24.13
N GLY A 975 30.50 -17.03 24.77
CA GLY A 975 31.35 -16.43 25.82
C GLY A 975 32.31 -15.32 25.34
N PRO A 976 33.01 -14.64 26.28
CA PRO A 976 33.69 -13.34 26.10
C PRO A 976 34.88 -13.27 25.12
N LEU A 977 35.29 -14.38 24.50
CA LEU A 977 36.41 -14.39 23.53
C LEU A 977 36.05 -13.72 22.19
N LEU A 978 34.76 -13.74 21.79
CA LEU A 978 34.28 -13.13 20.55
C LEU A 978 34.32 -11.59 20.60
N ASP A 979 33.98 -11.04 21.76
CA ASP A 979 33.91 -9.61 22.04
C ASP A 979 35.32 -8.96 22.01
N ARG A 980 36.38 -9.76 22.22
CA ARG A 980 37.77 -9.33 22.03
C ARG A 980 38.20 -9.36 20.57
N TYR A 981 37.79 -10.37 19.81
CA TYR A 981 38.16 -10.50 18.40
C TYR A 981 37.47 -9.44 17.53
N GLN A 982 36.19 -9.14 17.77
CA GLN A 982 35.48 -8.07 17.03
C GLN A 982 36.04 -6.67 17.30
N ARG A 983 36.57 -6.44 18.52
CA ARG A 983 37.33 -5.23 18.85
C ARG A 983 38.72 -5.18 18.20
N GLN A 984 39.25 -6.31 17.73
CA GLN A 984 40.53 -6.37 17.00
C GLN A 984 40.36 -6.30 15.47
N VAL A 985 39.16 -6.56 14.95
CA VAL A 985 38.85 -6.55 13.50
C VAL A 985 38.18 -5.24 13.05
N ARG A 986 37.50 -4.52 13.96
CA ARG A 986 37.10 -3.12 13.75
C ARG A 986 38.28 -2.21 14.06
#